data_AF-A0A6A6MS17-F1
#
_entry.id   AF-A0A6A6MS17-F1
#
_cell.length_a   1.000
_cell.length_b   1.000
_cell.length_c   1.000
_cell.angle_alpha   90.00
_cell.angle_beta   90.00
_cell.angle_gamma   90.00
#
_symmetry.space_group_name_H-M   'P 1'
#
loop_
_entity.id
_entity.type
_entity.pdbx_description
1 polymer ?
#
loop_
_entity_poly.entity_id
_entity_poly.type
_entity_poly.pdbx_seq_one_letter_code
_entity_poly.pdbx_strand_id
1 'polypeptide(L)'
;MGRGRTTTGMVIATLVYLNRIGASGKIVTFSTPFFAVCSIGIPRTNSIGRVFDAGSTVADNLPNSEEAIRRGEYAVIRSLTRVLEGGVEGKRQVDKVIDKCASMQNLREAIANYRNSILQRDALRSSSFGHSSFADWMRARPELYSIIRRLLRRDPMGALGYASLKPSLMKIAESADGRPHEMGVVAALRNGEVLGSQTVLKSDHCPGCQNPSLPERVEGAPNFREVPGFPVYGVANPTIDGILSVIQRIGSSKGGRPIFWHNMREEPVIYINRKPFVLREVERPYKNMLEYTGIDRERVERMEARLKEDILREAERYGGAIMVIHETDDGQIFDAWEHVNSDSVKTPLEVFKYLEADGLPIKYARVPITDGKAPKSSDFDTLAANIASASKDTSFVFNCQMGRGRTTTGTVIACLLKLRIDYGRPIRVLVDDMTREEVDSGSSSGEETGGNAAASPSSVTRVRTGTEQGRAFGIDDILLLWKITRLFENGVECREALDAVIDRCSALQNLRQAVLHYRKVVNQQHVEPRVRRVALNRGAEYLERYFRLIAFAAYLGSEAFDGFCGEGELRMTFKSWLHQRPEVQAIKWSIRLRPGRFFTIPEELRAPQESQHGDAVMEATIKARNGSVLGTGSILKMYFFPGQRTSSHIQIHGAPHVYKVDGYPVYSMATPTIAGAKEMLAYLGAKPKVEGSFAHKVILTDLREEAVVYINGIPFVLRELHKPVDTLKHVGITGPMVEHMEARLKEDIVSEVRQSGGRMLLHREEYNPATNQSSVIGYWENIFADDVKTPAEVLCCPKR
;
A
#
# COMPACT_ATOMS: atom_id res chain seq x y z
N MET A 1 -7.19 -18.30 -17.15
CA MET A 1 -6.22 -17.82 -16.13
C MET A 1 -6.40 -18.48 -14.73
N GLY A 2 -6.70 -19.79 -14.61
CA GLY A 2 -7.00 -20.41 -13.29
C GLY A 2 -5.99 -21.43 -12.74
N ARG A 3 -5.21 -22.08 -13.61
CA ARG A 3 -4.55 -23.38 -13.33
C ARG A 3 -3.73 -23.42 -12.04
N GLY A 4 -2.79 -22.48 -11.84
CA GLY A 4 -1.90 -22.48 -10.68
C GLY A 4 -2.60 -22.40 -9.31
N ARG A 5 -3.73 -21.67 -9.20
CA ARG A 5 -4.53 -21.61 -7.95
C ARG A 5 -5.16 -22.98 -7.67
N THR A 6 -5.78 -23.57 -8.68
CA THR A 6 -6.46 -24.87 -8.59
C THR A 6 -5.47 -26.01 -8.29
N THR A 7 -4.32 -26.07 -8.97
CA THR A 7 -3.24 -27.02 -8.63
C THR A 7 -2.77 -26.84 -7.19
N THR A 8 -2.58 -25.60 -6.72
CA THR A 8 -2.13 -25.34 -5.34
C THR A 8 -3.16 -25.88 -4.33
N GLY A 9 -4.46 -25.71 -4.60
CA GLY A 9 -5.54 -26.32 -3.81
C GLY A 9 -5.51 -27.85 -3.80
N MET A 10 -5.29 -28.49 -4.96
CA MET A 10 -5.15 -29.96 -5.07
C MET A 10 -3.98 -30.49 -4.25
N VAL A 11 -2.81 -29.82 -4.31
CA VAL A 11 -1.61 -30.19 -3.54
C VAL A 11 -1.88 -30.08 -2.04
N ILE A 12 -2.48 -28.98 -1.57
CA ILE A 12 -2.85 -28.79 -0.16
C ILE A 12 -3.85 -29.87 0.30
N ALA A 13 -4.92 -30.10 -0.46
CA ALA A 13 -5.93 -31.11 -0.13
C ALA A 13 -5.33 -32.52 -0.04
N THR A 14 -4.42 -32.86 -0.97
CA THR A 14 -3.74 -34.17 -0.99
C THR A 14 -2.77 -34.34 0.19
N LEU A 15 -2.02 -33.29 0.57
CA LEU A 15 -1.16 -33.30 1.75
C LEU A 15 -1.97 -33.44 3.06
N VAL A 16 -3.10 -32.73 3.18
CA VAL A 16 -4.01 -32.83 4.33
C VAL A 16 -4.64 -34.23 4.42
N TYR A 17 -5.02 -34.82 3.28
CA TYR A 17 -5.55 -36.18 3.21
C TYR A 17 -4.52 -37.23 3.64
N LEU A 18 -3.28 -37.13 3.14
CA LEU A 18 -2.16 -38.00 3.55
C LEU A 18 -1.91 -37.95 5.06
N ASN A 19 -1.86 -36.75 5.65
CA ASN A 19 -1.64 -36.57 7.08
C ASN A 19 -2.83 -37.13 7.92
N ARG A 20 -4.07 -36.97 7.44
CA ARG A 20 -5.26 -37.57 8.09
C ARG A 20 -5.30 -39.09 8.05
N ILE A 21 -4.81 -39.74 6.99
CA ILE A 21 -4.75 -41.21 6.95
C ILE A 21 -3.59 -41.76 7.80
N GLY A 22 -2.43 -41.08 7.81
CA GLY A 22 -1.36 -41.37 8.77
C GLY A 22 -1.80 -41.21 10.24
N ALA A 23 -2.92 -40.53 10.49
CA ALA A 23 -3.47 -40.35 11.83
C ALA A 23 -4.39 -41.47 12.33
N SER A 24 -5.00 -42.28 11.44
CA SER A 24 -6.10 -43.18 11.80
C SER A 24 -5.67 -44.61 12.14
N GLY A 25 -4.43 -44.99 11.84
CA GLY A 25 -3.88 -46.33 12.12
C GLY A 25 -4.57 -47.49 11.38
N LYS A 26 -5.59 -47.23 10.56
CA LYS A 26 -6.36 -48.26 9.85
C LYS A 26 -5.81 -48.48 8.46
N ILE A 27 -5.19 -49.65 8.27
CA ILE A 27 -5.04 -50.25 6.95
C ILE A 27 -6.46 -50.53 6.42
N VAL A 28 -6.87 -49.83 5.37
CA VAL A 28 -8.13 -50.10 4.67
C VAL A 28 -7.80 -50.93 3.43
N THR A 29 -7.86 -52.25 3.57
CA THR A 29 -7.87 -53.17 2.43
C THR A 29 -9.23 -53.07 1.73
N PHE A 30 -9.26 -52.47 0.54
CA PHE A 30 -10.40 -52.64 -0.38
C PHE A 30 -10.22 -53.96 -1.16
N SER A 31 -11.26 -54.78 -1.17
CA SER A 31 -11.27 -56.08 -1.84
C SER A 31 -11.57 -55.93 -3.35
N THR A 32 -10.61 -55.42 -4.12
CA THR A 32 -10.57 -55.54 -5.59
C THR A 32 -9.14 -55.82 -6.07
N PRO A 33 -8.92 -56.74 -7.02
CA PRO A 33 -7.59 -57.30 -7.29
C PRO A 33 -6.77 -56.44 -8.28
N PHE A 34 -6.59 -55.15 -8.01
CA PHE A 34 -5.78 -54.26 -8.87
C PHE A 34 -5.05 -53.11 -8.14
N PHE A 35 -4.68 -53.31 -6.87
CA PHE A 35 -3.80 -52.38 -6.13
C PHE A 35 -2.73 -53.10 -5.30
N ALA A 36 -1.61 -53.41 -5.95
CA ALA A 36 -0.33 -53.60 -5.27
C ALA A 36 0.48 -52.29 -5.32
N VAL A 37 1.41 -52.12 -4.37
CA VAL A 37 2.36 -50.98 -4.27
C VAL A 37 1.77 -49.63 -3.80
N CYS A 38 1.51 -49.52 -2.49
CA CYS A 38 1.91 -48.33 -1.70
C CYS A 38 1.96 -48.60 -0.18
N SER A 39 2.60 -49.71 0.21
CA SER A 39 2.88 -50.02 1.62
C SER A 39 4.16 -49.35 2.10
N ILE A 40 4.12 -48.05 2.39
CA ILE A 40 4.96 -47.38 3.41
C ILE A 40 4.10 -46.23 3.96
N GLY A 41 3.52 -46.44 5.14
CA GLY A 41 3.01 -45.34 5.96
C GLY A 41 4.17 -44.62 6.62
N ILE A 42 4.12 -43.29 6.70
CA ILE A 42 5.15 -42.49 7.38
C ILE A 42 5.02 -42.72 8.89
N PRO A 43 6.06 -43.20 9.60
CA PRO A 43 6.03 -43.25 11.05
C PRO A 43 5.99 -41.83 11.62
N ARG A 44 5.08 -41.58 12.56
CA ARG A 44 5.00 -40.29 13.27
C ARG A 44 6.21 -40.11 14.17
N THR A 45 7.04 -39.11 13.89
CA THR A 45 7.98 -38.55 14.89
C THR A 45 7.34 -37.33 15.54
N ASN A 46 7.38 -37.26 16.87
CA ASN A 46 6.74 -36.21 17.68
C ASN A 46 7.46 -34.83 17.62
N SER A 47 8.29 -34.61 16.60
CA SER A 47 9.28 -33.54 16.56
C SER A 47 9.28 -32.73 15.26
N ILE A 48 8.57 -33.17 14.21
CA ILE A 48 8.44 -32.45 12.93
C ILE A 48 7.90 -31.03 13.17
N GLY A 49 8.71 -30.02 12.84
CA GLY A 49 8.34 -28.60 12.97
C GLY A 49 8.90 -27.84 14.18
N ARG A 50 9.87 -28.42 14.92
CA ARG A 50 10.80 -27.65 15.75
C ARG A 50 11.91 -27.03 14.87
N VAL A 51 12.52 -25.96 15.37
CA VAL A 51 13.67 -25.28 14.77
C VAL A 51 14.91 -25.67 15.58
N PHE A 52 16.01 -25.99 14.92
CA PHE A 52 17.30 -26.21 15.59
C PHE A 52 18.00 -24.87 15.83
N ASP A 53 18.46 -24.64 17.06
CA ASP A 53 19.64 -23.80 17.29
C ASP A 53 20.88 -24.63 16.92
N ALA A 54 21.39 -24.42 15.71
CA ALA A 54 22.59 -25.08 15.21
C ALA A 54 23.55 -24.03 14.62
N GLY A 55 24.75 -23.96 15.21
CA GLY A 55 25.82 -23.05 14.80
C GLY A 55 26.41 -23.39 13.42
N SER A 56 27.24 -22.48 12.93
CA SER A 56 27.83 -22.52 11.59
C SER A 56 28.93 -23.58 11.42
N THR A 57 28.68 -24.61 10.59
CA THR A 57 29.72 -25.25 9.75
C THR A 57 29.13 -26.18 8.68
N VAL A 58 29.97 -26.50 7.68
CA VAL A 58 29.79 -27.35 6.47
C VAL A 58 29.54 -26.56 5.18
N ALA A 59 30.29 -26.92 4.13
CA ALA A 59 30.60 -26.08 2.96
C ALA A 59 29.48 -25.98 1.89
N ASP A 60 29.27 -24.76 1.39
CA ASP A 60 28.37 -24.45 0.26
C ASP A 60 29.00 -24.80 -1.10
N ASN A 61 28.92 -26.07 -1.50
CA ASN A 61 29.11 -26.47 -2.90
C ASN A 61 27.76 -26.40 -3.64
N LEU A 62 27.66 -25.54 -4.66
CA LEU A 62 26.43 -25.21 -5.37
C LEU A 62 26.34 -25.93 -6.74
N PRO A 63 25.52 -26.98 -6.91
CA PRO A 63 25.21 -27.49 -8.25
C PRO A 63 24.24 -26.53 -8.94
N ASN A 64 24.72 -25.83 -9.96
CA ASN A 64 23.98 -24.81 -10.71
C ASN A 64 23.35 -25.39 -12.00
N SER A 65 22.87 -26.63 -11.95
CA SER A 65 22.32 -27.36 -13.12
C SER A 65 20.81 -27.16 -13.27
N GLU A 66 20.31 -27.21 -14.52
CA GLU A 66 18.87 -27.14 -14.78
C GLU A 66 18.08 -28.24 -14.05
N GLU A 67 18.67 -29.41 -13.87
CA GLU A 67 18.03 -30.53 -13.18
C GLU A 67 17.73 -30.22 -11.72
N ALA A 68 18.63 -29.53 -11.01
CA ALA A 68 18.39 -29.09 -9.62
C ALA A 68 17.23 -28.07 -9.56
N ILE A 69 17.13 -27.19 -10.55
CA ILE A 69 16.05 -26.20 -10.69
C ILE A 69 14.71 -26.90 -10.96
N ARG A 70 14.66 -27.87 -11.89
CA ARG A 70 13.48 -28.70 -12.17
C ARG A 70 13.03 -29.54 -10.95
N ARG A 71 13.97 -29.98 -10.11
CA ARG A 71 13.72 -30.66 -8.82
C ARG A 71 13.28 -29.71 -7.69
N GLY A 72 13.23 -28.40 -7.93
CA GLY A 72 12.81 -27.40 -6.95
C GLY A 72 13.85 -27.13 -5.85
N GLU A 73 15.14 -27.32 -6.12
CA GLU A 73 16.23 -27.21 -5.13
C GLU A 73 16.79 -25.79 -5.01
N TYR A 74 15.90 -24.79 -5.07
CA TYR A 74 16.22 -23.38 -4.88
C TYR A 74 16.92 -23.13 -3.53
N ALA A 75 17.89 -22.20 -3.51
CA ALA A 75 18.70 -21.93 -2.31
C ALA A 75 17.85 -21.54 -1.07
N VAL A 76 16.73 -20.85 -1.28
CA VAL A 76 15.79 -20.52 -0.19
C VAL A 76 14.98 -21.72 0.27
N ILE A 77 14.60 -22.64 -0.63
CA ILE A 77 13.95 -23.91 -0.24
C ILE A 77 14.94 -24.78 0.54
N ARG A 78 16.20 -24.89 0.09
CA ARG A 78 17.26 -25.59 0.85
C ARG A 78 17.50 -24.96 2.23
N SER A 79 17.52 -23.63 2.31
CA SER A 79 17.60 -22.89 3.58
C SER A 79 16.41 -23.17 4.50
N LEU A 80 15.19 -23.23 3.95
CA LEU A 80 13.97 -23.58 4.68
C LEU A 80 14.00 -25.04 5.18
N THR A 81 14.41 -26.00 4.34
CA THR A 81 14.52 -27.41 4.75
C THR A 81 15.59 -27.65 5.82
N ARG A 82 16.61 -26.79 5.92
CA ARG A 82 17.66 -26.85 6.94
C ARG A 82 17.20 -26.40 8.32
N VAL A 83 16.29 -25.42 8.40
CA VAL A 83 15.79 -24.86 9.68
C VAL A 83 14.53 -25.55 10.21
N LEU A 84 14.02 -26.56 9.51
CA LEU A 84 12.84 -27.34 9.91
C LEU A 84 13.26 -28.76 10.25
N GLU A 85 12.94 -29.22 11.46
CA GLU A 85 13.12 -30.64 11.81
C GLU A 85 12.25 -31.52 10.88
N GLY A 86 12.91 -32.46 10.19
CA GLY A 86 12.29 -33.28 9.13
C GLY A 86 12.14 -32.58 7.77
N GLY A 87 12.70 -31.38 7.58
CA GLY A 87 12.45 -30.53 6.41
C GLY A 87 12.76 -31.16 5.05
N VAL A 88 13.84 -31.96 4.94
CA VAL A 88 14.19 -32.68 3.70
C VAL A 88 13.11 -33.72 3.34
N GLU A 89 12.61 -34.45 4.33
CA GLU A 89 11.53 -35.42 4.15
C GLU A 89 10.20 -34.73 3.82
N GLY A 90 9.91 -33.60 4.48
CA GLY A 90 8.77 -32.75 4.16
C GLY A 90 8.81 -32.24 2.71
N LYS A 91 9.97 -31.78 2.22
CA LYS A 91 10.14 -31.40 0.80
C LYS A 91 9.89 -32.59 -0.12
N ARG A 92 10.48 -33.75 0.16
CA ARG A 92 10.30 -34.98 -0.64
C ARG A 92 8.83 -35.39 -0.77
N GLN A 93 8.05 -35.24 0.29
CA GLN A 93 6.61 -35.51 0.30
C GLN A 93 5.83 -34.47 -0.51
N VAL A 94 6.14 -33.19 -0.37
CA VAL A 94 5.53 -32.12 -1.18
C VAL A 94 5.83 -32.30 -2.66
N ASP A 95 7.08 -32.59 -3.03
CA ASP A 95 7.49 -32.87 -4.42
C ASP A 95 6.68 -34.04 -5.01
N LYS A 96 6.59 -35.17 -4.29
CA LYS A 96 5.81 -36.35 -4.72
C LYS A 96 4.32 -36.06 -4.89
N VAL A 97 3.74 -35.16 -4.08
CA VAL A 97 2.35 -34.72 -4.23
C VAL A 97 2.19 -33.76 -5.41
N ILE A 98 3.13 -32.84 -5.64
CA ILE A 98 3.12 -31.94 -6.80
C ILE A 98 3.14 -32.75 -8.10
N ASP A 99 3.99 -33.78 -8.20
CA ASP A 99 4.08 -34.61 -9.39
C ASP A 99 2.78 -35.38 -9.67
N LYS A 100 2.11 -35.87 -8.63
CA LYS A 100 0.77 -36.48 -8.77
C LYS A 100 -0.35 -35.48 -9.08
N CYS A 101 -0.15 -34.19 -8.79
CA CYS A 101 -1.07 -33.11 -9.16
C CYS A 101 -0.71 -32.45 -10.51
N ALA A 102 0.29 -32.98 -11.24
CA ALA A 102 0.82 -32.37 -12.46
C ALA A 102 -0.17 -32.31 -13.64
N SER A 103 -1.24 -33.11 -13.62
CA SER A 103 -2.19 -33.29 -14.74
C SER A 103 -2.87 -31.99 -15.21
N MET A 104 -3.03 -30.99 -14.34
CA MET A 104 -3.45 -29.64 -14.74
C MET A 104 -2.26 -28.70 -15.01
N GLN A 105 -1.24 -28.76 -14.15
CA GLN A 105 0.02 -28.01 -14.21
C GLN A 105 0.97 -28.54 -13.12
N ASN A 106 2.19 -28.99 -13.42
CA ASN A 106 3.19 -29.27 -12.39
C ASN A 106 3.73 -27.94 -11.82
N LEU A 107 3.69 -27.73 -10.50
CA LEU A 107 4.15 -26.47 -9.90
C LEU A 107 5.66 -26.24 -10.05
N ARG A 108 6.49 -27.28 -10.04
CA ARG A 108 7.95 -27.15 -10.15
C ARG A 108 8.37 -26.79 -11.58
N GLU A 109 7.77 -27.48 -12.56
CA GLU A 109 7.94 -27.14 -13.98
C GLU A 109 7.34 -25.77 -14.30
N ALA A 110 6.20 -25.41 -13.70
CA ALA A 110 5.64 -24.08 -13.83
C ALA A 110 6.59 -23.00 -13.32
N ILE A 111 7.24 -23.19 -12.17
CA ILE A 111 8.25 -22.24 -11.67
C ILE A 111 9.45 -22.17 -12.64
N ALA A 112 9.90 -23.29 -13.21
CA ALA A 112 10.99 -23.30 -14.20
C ALA A 112 10.60 -22.63 -15.54
N ASN A 113 9.35 -22.79 -16.00
CA ASN A 113 8.84 -22.18 -17.22
C ASN A 113 8.55 -20.69 -17.03
N TYR A 114 7.98 -20.30 -15.87
CA TYR A 114 7.79 -18.90 -15.51
C TYR A 114 9.12 -18.21 -15.20
N ARG A 115 10.15 -18.90 -14.68
CA ARG A 115 11.53 -18.37 -14.58
C ARG A 115 12.02 -17.86 -15.93
N ASN A 116 11.76 -18.61 -17.01
CA ASN A 116 12.10 -18.20 -18.38
C ASN A 116 11.18 -17.11 -18.96
N SER A 117 10.03 -16.82 -18.33
CA SER A 117 9.06 -15.80 -18.80
C SER A 117 8.92 -14.57 -17.89
N ILE A 118 9.60 -14.54 -16.72
CA ILE A 118 9.50 -13.47 -15.72
C ILE A 118 10.55 -12.39 -16.02
N LEU A 119 10.19 -11.53 -16.98
CA LEU A 119 10.73 -10.18 -17.13
C LEU A 119 9.77 -9.13 -16.51
N GLN A 120 8.87 -9.52 -15.59
CA GLN A 120 7.88 -8.63 -14.96
C GLN A 120 7.34 -9.13 -13.59
N ARG A 121 6.99 -8.18 -12.70
CA ARG A 121 7.05 -8.26 -11.21
C ARG A 121 5.83 -8.80 -10.42
N ASP A 122 6.11 -9.16 -9.16
CA ASP A 122 5.25 -9.62 -8.04
C ASP A 122 4.31 -8.59 -7.35
N ALA A 123 3.36 -9.10 -6.54
CA ALA A 123 2.99 -8.57 -5.19
C ALA A 123 2.14 -9.56 -4.34
N LEU A 124 2.08 -9.37 -3.00
CA LEU A 124 1.64 -10.32 -1.94
C LEU A 124 0.30 -10.02 -1.21
N ARG A 125 -0.43 -11.10 -0.82
CA ARG A 125 -1.21 -11.49 0.43
C ARG A 125 -1.62 -10.41 1.50
N SER A 126 -2.33 -10.62 2.64
CA SER A 126 -2.80 -11.75 3.53
C SER A 126 -3.62 -11.16 4.71
N SER A 127 -4.40 -11.84 5.58
CA SER A 127 -5.32 -13.02 5.55
C SER A 127 -5.72 -13.40 7.01
N SER A 128 -6.98 -13.78 7.29
CA SER A 128 -7.61 -13.90 8.64
C SER A 128 -8.83 -14.84 8.57
N PHE A 129 -9.30 -15.63 9.56
CA PHE A 129 -8.84 -16.21 10.86
C PHE A 129 -9.86 -17.37 11.19
N GLY A 130 -9.72 -18.30 12.14
CA GLY A 130 -8.64 -18.53 13.13
C GLY A 130 -8.84 -19.67 14.17
N HIS A 131 -8.98 -20.95 13.77
CA HIS A 131 -8.58 -22.10 14.61
C HIS A 131 -7.13 -22.45 14.24
N SER A 132 -6.19 -22.48 15.19
CA SER A 132 -4.73 -22.28 14.99
C SER A 132 -4.22 -22.69 13.61
N SER A 133 -4.28 -21.73 12.69
CA SER A 133 -4.13 -21.94 11.26
C SER A 133 -2.65 -21.98 10.89
N PHE A 134 -2.35 -22.41 9.65
CA PHE A 134 -0.99 -22.29 9.11
C PHE A 134 -0.49 -20.83 9.15
N ALA A 135 -1.38 -19.83 9.02
CA ALA A 135 -1.01 -18.42 9.16
C ALA A 135 -0.63 -18.04 10.61
N ASP A 136 -1.18 -18.73 11.61
CA ASP A 136 -0.88 -18.52 13.03
C ASP A 136 0.44 -19.21 13.39
N TRP A 137 0.64 -20.44 12.90
CA TRP A 137 1.92 -21.16 12.96
C TRP A 137 3.07 -20.39 12.29
N MET A 138 2.79 -19.69 11.18
CA MET A 138 3.71 -18.79 10.49
C MET A 138 3.95 -17.46 11.24
N ARG A 139 2.92 -16.88 11.87
CA ARG A 139 3.08 -15.64 12.66
C ARG A 139 3.85 -15.87 13.97
N ALA A 140 3.76 -17.05 14.54
CA ALA A 140 4.56 -17.47 15.70
C ALA A 140 6.05 -17.74 15.39
N ARG A 141 6.48 -17.63 14.12
CA ARG A 141 7.86 -17.87 13.65
C ARG A 141 8.33 -16.71 12.75
N PRO A 142 8.68 -15.54 13.33
CA PRO A 142 9.02 -14.34 12.56
C PRO A 142 10.27 -14.50 11.67
N GLU A 143 11.10 -15.50 11.92
CA GLU A 143 12.26 -15.90 11.11
C GLU A 143 11.81 -16.34 9.71
N LEU A 144 10.76 -17.18 9.65
CA LEU A 144 10.16 -17.63 8.39
C LEU A 144 9.53 -16.46 7.63
N TYR A 145 8.91 -15.52 8.35
CA TYR A 145 8.38 -14.29 7.76
C TYR A 145 9.51 -13.40 7.21
N SER A 146 10.64 -13.30 7.91
CA SER A 146 11.84 -12.59 7.45
C SER A 146 12.40 -13.19 6.16
N ILE A 147 12.53 -14.52 6.08
CA ILE A 147 12.99 -15.25 4.88
C ILE A 147 12.07 -14.99 3.68
N ILE A 148 10.73 -15.11 3.86
CA ILE A 148 9.75 -14.84 2.80
C ILE A 148 9.78 -13.36 2.36
N ARG A 149 9.99 -12.43 3.29
CA ARG A 149 10.05 -10.99 3.00
C ARG A 149 11.35 -10.60 2.29
N ARG A 150 12.46 -11.30 2.52
CA ARG A 150 13.70 -11.20 1.72
C ARG A 150 13.46 -11.70 0.30
N LEU A 151 12.86 -12.88 0.13
CA LEU A 151 12.61 -13.54 -1.17
C LEU A 151 11.82 -12.67 -2.16
N LEU A 152 10.80 -11.93 -1.69
CA LEU A 152 9.86 -11.21 -2.54
C LEU A 152 10.12 -9.70 -2.68
N ARG A 153 11.26 -9.21 -2.19
CA ARG A 153 11.66 -7.78 -2.33
C ARG A 153 13.14 -7.54 -2.58
N ARG A 154 14.05 -8.30 -1.95
CA ARG A 154 15.49 -8.01 -1.99
C ARG A 154 16.21 -8.61 -3.19
N ASP A 155 15.96 -9.89 -3.47
CA ASP A 155 16.52 -10.56 -4.65
C ASP A 155 15.59 -11.69 -5.14
N PRO A 156 14.55 -11.34 -5.93
CA PRO A 156 13.68 -12.34 -6.55
C PRO A 156 14.41 -13.20 -7.60
N MET A 157 15.50 -12.69 -8.19
CA MET A 157 16.24 -13.32 -9.27
C MET A 157 17.13 -14.45 -8.71
N GLY A 158 17.97 -14.18 -7.72
CA GLY A 158 18.78 -15.18 -7.03
C GLY A 158 17.95 -16.19 -6.24
N ALA A 159 16.78 -15.79 -5.73
CA ALA A 159 15.82 -16.75 -5.17
C ALA A 159 15.29 -17.76 -6.22
N LEU A 160 15.19 -17.37 -7.49
CA LEU A 160 14.88 -18.21 -8.65
C LEU A 160 16.13 -18.88 -9.28
N GLY A 161 17.29 -18.77 -8.64
CA GLY A 161 18.55 -19.35 -9.12
C GLY A 161 19.28 -18.53 -10.18
N TYR A 162 18.89 -17.27 -10.42
CA TYR A 162 19.74 -16.31 -11.13
C TYR A 162 20.68 -15.65 -10.13
N ALA A 163 21.79 -16.32 -9.81
CA ALA A 163 22.95 -15.55 -9.38
C ALA A 163 23.29 -14.59 -10.53
N SER A 164 23.35 -13.28 -10.25
CA SER A 164 24.33 -12.46 -10.96
C SER A 164 25.65 -13.21 -10.87
N LEU A 165 26.38 -13.34 -11.99
CA LEU A 165 27.72 -13.91 -11.96
C LEU A 165 28.44 -13.26 -10.78
N LYS A 166 28.84 -14.07 -9.78
CA LYS A 166 29.82 -13.60 -8.80
C LYS A 166 30.93 -12.99 -9.66
N PRO A 167 31.30 -11.71 -9.47
CA PRO A 167 32.54 -11.23 -10.06
C PRO A 167 33.58 -12.29 -9.72
N SER A 168 34.24 -12.84 -10.74
CA SER A 168 35.35 -13.72 -10.48
C SER A 168 36.28 -12.96 -9.54
N LEU A 169 36.84 -13.64 -8.54
CA LEU A 169 37.88 -13.06 -7.68
C LEU A 169 39.20 -12.94 -8.49
N MET A 170 39.11 -12.30 -9.65
CA MET A 170 40.22 -11.92 -10.49
C MET A 170 40.75 -10.60 -9.94
N LYS A 171 41.79 -10.74 -9.11
CA LYS A 171 42.66 -9.67 -8.63
C LYS A 171 41.89 -8.44 -8.15
N ILE A 172 41.62 -8.41 -6.84
CA ILE A 172 41.50 -7.16 -6.10
C ILE A 172 42.69 -6.29 -6.54
N ALA A 173 42.42 -5.16 -7.19
CA ALA A 173 43.42 -4.13 -7.36
C ALA A 173 43.62 -3.52 -5.98
N GLU A 174 44.61 -4.03 -5.26
CA GLU A 174 44.98 -3.55 -3.94
C GLU A 174 45.38 -2.08 -4.07
N SER A 175 44.59 -1.19 -3.45
CA SER A 175 45.10 0.13 -3.08
C SER A 175 46.27 -0.06 -2.12
N ALA A 176 47.13 0.96 -1.99
CA ALA A 176 48.20 0.96 -0.98
C ALA A 176 47.66 0.77 0.46
N ASP A 177 46.36 1.01 0.65
CA ASP A 177 45.59 0.97 1.89
C ASP A 177 44.91 -0.39 2.15
N GLY A 178 44.92 -1.32 1.19
CA GLY A 178 44.24 -2.62 1.27
C GLY A 178 42.69 -2.57 1.23
N ARG A 179 42.09 -1.42 0.93
CA ARG A 179 40.63 -1.21 0.89
C ARG A 179 40.05 -1.40 -0.52
N PRO A 180 38.89 -2.06 -0.69
CA PRO A 180 38.20 -2.11 -1.98
C PRO A 180 37.76 -0.72 -2.47
N HIS A 181 37.72 -0.54 -3.79
CA HIS A 181 37.26 0.71 -4.43
C HIS A 181 35.78 0.71 -4.83
N GLU A 182 35.17 -0.46 -5.05
CA GLU A 182 33.77 -0.56 -5.51
C GLU A 182 32.80 -0.83 -4.35
N MET A 183 31.76 0.00 -4.20
CA MET A 183 30.66 -0.25 -3.26
C MET A 183 29.98 -1.58 -3.50
N GLY A 184 29.92 -2.09 -4.74
CA GLY A 184 29.36 -3.41 -5.02
C GLY A 184 30.07 -4.54 -4.26
N VAL A 185 31.41 -4.48 -4.16
CA VAL A 185 32.24 -5.46 -3.46
C VAL A 185 32.10 -5.30 -1.94
N VAL A 186 32.23 -4.07 -1.43
CA VAL A 186 32.06 -3.80 0.01
C VAL A 186 30.67 -4.20 0.47
N ALA A 187 29.63 -3.76 -0.26
CA ALA A 187 28.24 -4.09 0.03
C ALA A 187 27.98 -5.60 0.03
N ALA A 188 28.50 -6.36 -0.92
CA ALA A 188 28.31 -7.82 -0.96
C ALA A 188 28.92 -8.55 0.27
N LEU A 189 29.99 -8.00 0.86
CA LEU A 189 30.65 -8.55 2.06
C LEU A 189 29.99 -8.12 3.39
N ARG A 190 29.04 -7.18 3.37
CA ARG A 190 28.35 -6.70 4.57
C ARG A 190 27.52 -7.78 5.24
N ASN A 191 27.76 -8.00 6.53
CA ASN A 191 27.04 -9.00 7.34
C ASN A 191 26.38 -8.40 8.60
N GLY A 192 26.16 -7.09 8.64
CA GLY A 192 25.37 -6.42 9.68
C GLY A 192 23.88 -6.79 9.61
N GLU A 193 23.16 -6.54 10.71
CA GLU A 193 21.72 -6.81 10.79
C GLU A 193 20.89 -5.79 10.01
N VAL A 194 21.31 -4.53 10.04
CA VAL A 194 20.73 -3.38 9.34
C VAL A 194 21.59 -3.02 8.14
N LEU A 195 22.90 -2.89 8.33
CA LEU A 195 23.89 -2.68 7.26
C LEU A 195 24.34 -4.05 6.70
N GLY A 196 23.44 -4.67 5.93
CA GLY A 196 23.62 -6.00 5.33
C GLY A 196 23.99 -6.00 3.85
N SER A 197 24.11 -7.20 3.27
CA SER A 197 24.80 -7.49 1.99
C SER A 197 24.26 -6.87 0.69
N GLN A 198 23.25 -5.99 0.78
CA GLN A 198 22.60 -5.27 -0.32
C GLN A 198 22.26 -3.82 0.06
N THR A 199 22.89 -3.29 1.11
CA THR A 199 22.60 -1.95 1.65
C THR A 199 23.82 -1.05 1.65
N VAL A 200 23.56 0.25 1.48
CA VAL A 200 24.56 1.32 1.42
C VAL A 200 24.15 2.49 2.28
N LEU A 201 25.14 3.24 2.76
CA LEU A 201 24.95 4.52 3.42
C LEU A 201 25.14 5.61 2.38
N LYS A 202 24.07 6.34 2.05
CA LYS A 202 24.16 7.49 1.14
C LYS A 202 24.10 8.77 1.97
N SER A 203 24.92 9.76 1.63
CA SER A 203 24.75 11.13 2.09
C SER A 203 23.32 11.58 1.84
N ASP A 204 22.69 12.05 2.92
CA ASP A 204 21.31 12.50 2.91
C ASP A 204 21.21 13.98 2.51
N HIS A 205 22.34 14.70 2.56
CA HIS A 205 22.53 15.99 1.87
C HIS A 205 22.83 15.75 0.40
N CYS A 206 22.16 16.53 -0.44
CA CYS A 206 22.17 16.44 -1.89
C CYS A 206 22.08 17.85 -2.49
N PRO A 207 22.55 18.10 -3.72
CA PRO A 207 22.49 19.43 -4.33
C PRO A 207 21.04 19.93 -4.47
N GLY A 208 20.14 19.04 -4.90
CA GLY A 208 18.70 19.31 -5.00
C GLY A 208 17.95 19.40 -3.66
N CYS A 209 18.64 19.35 -2.52
CA CYS A 209 18.02 19.40 -1.19
C CYS A 209 17.66 20.83 -0.76
N GLN A 210 18.28 21.87 -1.32
CA GLN A 210 17.89 23.28 -1.12
C GLN A 210 17.02 23.79 -2.28
N ASN A 211 15.85 24.35 -1.95
CA ASN A 211 15.05 25.10 -2.90
C ASN A 211 15.60 26.53 -3.05
N PRO A 212 15.99 26.99 -4.25
CA PRO A 212 16.47 28.34 -4.45
C PRO A 212 15.41 29.43 -4.23
N SER A 213 14.11 29.10 -4.25
CA SER A 213 13.01 30.06 -4.09
C SER A 213 12.69 30.44 -2.64
N LEU A 214 13.39 29.87 -1.65
CA LEU A 214 13.22 30.27 -0.24
C LEU A 214 14.07 31.51 0.06
N PRO A 215 13.53 32.52 0.76
CA PRO A 215 14.23 33.78 1.00
C PRO A 215 15.37 33.62 2.01
N GLU A 216 15.22 32.72 2.97
CA GLU A 216 16.19 32.46 4.02
C GLU A 216 17.02 31.20 3.73
N ARG A 217 18.31 31.26 4.07
CA ARG A 217 19.23 30.12 4.04
C ARG A 217 19.98 30.04 5.36
N VAL A 218 19.94 28.87 5.98
CA VAL A 218 20.71 28.56 7.19
C VAL A 218 21.71 27.47 6.82
N GLU A 219 22.99 27.73 7.07
CA GLU A 219 24.07 26.79 6.71
C GLU A 219 23.89 25.45 7.43
N GLY A 220 24.10 24.36 6.70
CA GLY A 220 23.87 22.99 7.20
C GLY A 220 22.39 22.61 7.41
N ALA A 221 21.44 23.52 7.23
CA ALA A 221 20.01 23.31 7.47
C ALA A 221 19.15 23.65 6.23
N PRO A 222 19.16 22.79 5.18
CA PRO A 222 18.48 23.08 3.93
C PRO A 222 16.97 23.27 4.13
N ASN A 223 16.36 24.12 3.31
CA ASN A 223 14.92 24.40 3.34
C ASN A 223 14.34 24.88 4.68
N PHE A 224 15.19 25.44 5.56
CA PHE A 224 14.73 26.15 6.75
C PHE A 224 13.75 27.28 6.39
N ARG A 225 12.68 27.41 7.17
CA ARG A 225 11.67 28.46 7.05
C ARG A 225 10.81 28.55 8.31
N GLU A 226 10.34 29.76 8.59
CA GLU A 226 9.31 30.08 9.57
C GLU A 226 7.93 30.07 8.90
N VAL A 227 6.85 29.74 9.65
CA VAL A 227 5.47 29.89 9.18
C VAL A 227 4.94 31.25 9.66
N PRO A 228 4.50 32.15 8.75
CA PRO A 228 4.01 33.47 9.13
C PRO A 228 2.90 33.41 10.19
N GLY A 229 3.08 34.16 11.29
CA GLY A 229 2.13 34.24 12.40
C GLY A 229 2.19 33.08 13.41
N PHE A 230 3.17 32.16 13.32
CA PHE A 230 3.29 31.03 14.24
C PHE A 230 4.75 30.77 14.66
N PRO A 231 5.03 30.36 15.92
CA PRO A 231 6.34 29.87 16.36
C PRO A 231 6.57 28.43 15.87
N VAL A 232 6.44 28.23 14.55
CA VAL A 232 6.45 26.93 13.87
C VAL A 232 7.39 27.02 12.67
N TYR A 233 8.36 26.11 12.62
CA TYR A 233 9.44 26.10 11.65
C TYR A 233 9.49 24.77 10.91
N GLY A 234 9.90 24.81 9.65
CA GLY A 234 10.11 23.62 8.83
C GLY A 234 11.50 23.59 8.23
N VAL A 235 12.17 22.44 8.24
CA VAL A 235 13.53 22.26 7.71
C VAL A 235 13.69 20.89 7.04
N ALA A 236 14.66 20.75 6.12
CA ALA A 236 15.14 19.46 5.65
C ALA A 236 15.94 18.75 6.76
N ASN A 237 16.55 17.60 6.46
CA ASN A 237 17.39 16.95 7.45
C ASN A 237 18.71 17.73 7.59
N PRO A 238 19.02 18.33 8.75
CA PRO A 238 20.20 19.19 8.91
C PRO A 238 21.47 18.39 9.19
N THR A 239 22.64 19.03 9.13
CA THR A 239 23.86 18.59 9.82
C THR A 239 23.78 18.92 11.32
N ILE A 240 24.69 18.39 12.15
CA ILE A 240 24.73 18.78 13.58
C ILE A 240 24.97 20.29 13.72
N ASP A 241 25.85 20.86 12.89
CA ASP A 241 26.08 22.31 12.81
C ASP A 241 24.82 23.07 12.38
N GLY A 242 24.08 22.54 11.40
CA GLY A 242 22.80 23.11 10.97
C GLY A 242 21.73 23.11 12.06
N ILE A 243 21.71 22.12 12.97
CA ILE A 243 20.82 22.13 14.14
C ILE A 243 21.17 23.32 15.05
N LEU A 244 22.46 23.53 15.33
CA LEU A 244 22.94 24.64 16.14
C LEU A 244 22.60 26.00 15.51
N SER A 245 22.83 26.16 14.20
CA SER A 245 22.47 27.37 13.45
C SER A 245 20.97 27.66 13.48
N VAL A 246 20.11 26.63 13.39
CA VAL A 246 18.65 26.78 13.53
C VAL A 246 18.25 27.20 14.95
N ILE A 247 18.84 26.59 15.99
CA ILE A 247 18.61 26.95 17.40
C ILE A 247 18.98 28.42 17.65
N GLN A 248 20.13 28.86 17.13
CA GLN A 248 20.57 30.25 17.22
C GLN A 248 19.63 31.20 16.47
N ARG A 249 19.20 30.85 15.26
CA ARG A 249 18.29 31.65 14.42
C ARG A 249 16.87 31.81 15.01
N ILE A 250 16.40 30.83 15.78
CA ILE A 250 15.13 30.92 16.53
C ILE A 250 15.26 31.84 17.78
N GLY A 251 16.50 32.20 18.17
CA GLY A 251 16.77 33.01 19.36
C GLY A 251 16.85 32.20 20.66
N SER A 252 17.10 30.90 20.56
CA SER A 252 17.09 29.95 21.68
C SER A 252 18.49 29.58 22.15
N SER A 253 19.22 30.53 22.74
CA SER A 253 20.48 30.24 23.45
C SER A 253 20.25 29.54 24.80
N LYS A 254 21.30 29.32 25.60
CA LYS A 254 21.16 28.73 26.96
C LYS A 254 20.29 29.67 27.83
N GLY A 255 19.07 29.23 28.17
CA GLY A 255 18.04 30.05 28.83
C GLY A 255 17.07 30.79 27.91
N GLY A 256 17.15 30.61 26.59
CA GLY A 256 16.20 31.16 25.61
C GLY A 256 14.92 30.33 25.47
N ARG A 257 14.07 30.68 24.48
CA ARG A 257 12.77 30.01 24.24
C ARG A 257 12.93 28.49 24.05
N PRO A 258 12.10 27.64 24.66
CA PRO A 258 12.15 26.21 24.43
C PRO A 258 11.91 25.82 22.97
N ILE A 259 12.63 24.83 22.46
CA ILE A 259 12.43 24.25 21.13
C ILE A 259 11.95 22.80 21.27
N PHE A 260 10.86 22.45 20.59
CA PHE A 260 10.42 21.07 20.45
C PHE A 260 10.60 20.57 19.01
N TRP A 261 11.69 19.83 18.79
CA TRP A 261 12.10 19.30 17.50
C TRP A 261 11.41 17.97 17.17
N HIS A 262 10.74 17.93 16.03
CA HIS A 262 9.94 16.81 15.54
C HIS A 262 10.53 16.24 14.25
N ASN A 263 11.19 15.08 14.36
CA ASN A 263 11.70 14.34 13.22
C ASN A 263 10.62 13.39 12.68
N MET A 264 10.21 13.60 11.44
CA MET A 264 9.08 12.93 10.79
C MET A 264 9.48 11.72 9.93
N ARG A 265 10.71 11.21 10.06
CA ARG A 265 11.27 10.17 9.17
C ARG A 265 10.97 8.75 9.61
N GLU A 266 10.49 7.93 8.68
CA GLU A 266 10.45 6.47 8.84
C GLU A 266 11.73 5.78 8.36
N GLU A 267 12.58 6.49 7.60
CA GLU A 267 13.89 5.99 7.19
C GLU A 267 14.89 6.07 8.36
N PRO A 268 15.72 5.04 8.59
CA PRO A 268 16.80 5.12 9.57
C PRO A 268 17.90 6.07 9.06
N VAL A 269 18.29 7.02 9.91
CA VAL A 269 19.32 8.02 9.68
C VAL A 269 20.45 7.82 10.68
N ILE A 270 21.69 8.04 10.26
CA ILE A 270 22.87 8.08 11.13
C ILE A 270 23.68 9.34 10.81
N TYR A 271 24.27 9.97 11.82
CA TYR A 271 25.26 11.02 11.63
C TYR A 271 26.65 10.41 11.64
N ILE A 272 27.44 10.69 10.61
CA ILE A 272 28.86 10.34 10.52
C ILE A 272 29.62 11.65 10.28
N ASN A 273 30.65 11.93 11.08
CA ASN A 273 31.47 13.13 10.96
C ASN A 273 30.61 14.42 10.91
N ARG A 274 29.59 14.51 11.79
CA ARG A 274 28.57 15.58 11.89
C ARG A 274 27.58 15.70 10.73
N LYS A 275 27.73 14.93 9.65
CA LYS A 275 26.87 14.94 8.45
C LYS A 275 25.85 13.79 8.47
N PRO A 276 24.62 13.98 7.97
CA PRO A 276 23.59 12.94 7.96
C PRO A 276 23.73 11.98 6.77
N PHE A 277 23.59 10.69 7.05
CA PHE A 277 23.54 9.59 6.08
C PHE A 277 22.26 8.77 6.28
N VAL A 278 21.75 8.19 5.18
CA VAL A 278 20.53 7.39 5.16
C VAL A 278 20.79 6.02 4.53
N LEU A 279 20.14 5.00 5.08
CA LEU A 279 20.22 3.64 4.54
C LEU A 279 19.46 3.53 3.19
N ARG A 280 20.08 2.85 2.23
CA ARG A 280 19.58 2.64 0.86
C ARG A 280 19.87 1.23 0.35
N GLU A 281 19.17 0.81 -0.70
CA GLU A 281 19.52 -0.38 -1.49
C GLU A 281 20.67 -0.06 -2.46
N VAL A 282 21.62 -0.99 -2.66
CA VAL A 282 22.70 -0.86 -3.68
C VAL A 282 22.10 -0.61 -5.07
N GLU A 283 21.05 -1.34 -5.45
CA GLU A 283 20.38 -1.17 -6.75
C GLU A 283 19.64 0.16 -6.91
N ARG A 284 19.30 0.85 -5.81
CA ARG A 284 18.37 2.00 -5.81
C ARG A 284 18.78 3.10 -4.81
N PRO A 285 20.01 3.65 -4.91
CA PRO A 285 20.53 4.64 -3.98
C PRO A 285 19.67 5.92 -3.89
N TYR A 286 19.00 6.28 -4.98
CA TYR A 286 18.09 7.44 -5.06
C TYR A 286 16.69 7.22 -4.47
N LYS A 287 16.34 6.03 -3.94
CA LYS A 287 14.96 5.71 -3.51
C LYS A 287 14.88 5.31 -2.04
N ASN A 288 13.80 5.75 -1.39
CA ASN A 288 13.46 5.31 -0.02
C ASN A 288 13.13 3.81 -0.01
N MET A 289 13.68 3.10 0.97
CA MET A 289 13.47 1.66 1.17
C MET A 289 12.03 1.38 1.60
N LEU A 290 11.31 0.54 0.85
CA LEU A 290 9.87 0.32 1.05
C LEU A 290 9.57 -0.66 2.21
N GLU A 291 10.60 -1.32 2.75
CA GLU A 291 10.55 -2.26 3.85
C GLU A 291 10.04 -1.62 5.15
N TYR A 292 10.30 -0.32 5.31
CA TYR A 292 10.04 0.45 6.52
C TYR A 292 8.73 1.25 6.46
N THR A 293 7.95 1.13 5.37
CA THR A 293 6.70 1.89 5.24
C THR A 293 5.75 1.58 6.39
N GLY A 294 5.48 2.59 7.22
CA GLY A 294 4.59 2.50 8.37
C GLY A 294 5.22 1.89 9.63
N ILE A 295 6.55 1.87 9.74
CA ILE A 295 7.29 1.56 10.97
C ILE A 295 6.80 2.42 12.17
N ASP A 296 6.98 1.90 13.39
CA ASP A 296 6.77 2.63 14.63
C ASP A 296 8.06 3.33 15.12
N ARG A 297 7.91 4.27 16.06
CA ARG A 297 9.01 5.07 16.63
C ARG A 297 10.13 4.21 17.19
N GLU A 298 9.79 3.30 18.10
CA GLU A 298 10.79 2.51 18.81
C GLU A 298 11.57 1.60 17.87
N ARG A 299 10.91 1.07 16.83
CA ARG A 299 11.55 0.20 15.85
C ARG A 299 12.50 0.95 14.93
N VAL A 300 12.20 2.19 14.53
CA VAL A 300 13.17 3.00 13.77
C VAL A 300 14.35 3.42 14.67
N GLU A 301 14.11 3.82 15.92
CA GLU A 301 15.18 4.17 16.87
C GLU A 301 16.08 2.96 17.20
N ARG A 302 15.52 1.76 17.43
CA ARG A 302 16.30 0.51 17.58
C ARG A 302 17.08 0.13 16.32
N MET A 303 16.57 0.45 15.14
CA MET A 303 17.28 0.24 13.88
C MET A 303 18.44 1.22 13.70
N GLU A 304 18.29 2.48 14.11
CA GLU A 304 19.38 3.47 14.09
C GLU A 304 20.50 3.09 15.07
N ALA A 305 20.16 2.59 16.27
CA ALA A 305 21.14 2.05 17.21
C ALA A 305 21.92 0.85 16.65
N ARG A 306 21.23 -0.15 16.08
CA ARG A 306 21.89 -1.30 15.42
C ARG A 306 22.71 -0.88 14.19
N LEU A 307 22.26 0.12 13.44
CA LEU A 307 23.02 0.66 12.31
C LEU A 307 24.36 1.27 12.77
N LYS A 308 24.37 1.98 13.91
CA LYS A 308 25.61 2.45 14.54
C LYS A 308 26.55 1.29 14.91
N GLU A 309 26.02 0.24 15.55
CA GLU A 309 26.80 -0.96 15.90
C GLU A 309 27.38 -1.67 14.67
N ASP A 310 26.58 -1.84 13.62
CA ASP A 310 27.04 -2.46 12.35
C ASP A 310 28.14 -1.61 11.69
N ILE A 311 28.01 -0.27 11.68
CA ILE A 311 29.01 0.66 11.12
C ILE A 311 30.34 0.54 11.86
N LEU A 312 30.33 0.56 13.19
CA LEU A 312 31.55 0.46 13.99
C LEU A 312 32.24 -0.90 13.78
N ARG A 313 31.48 -1.99 13.77
CA ARG A 313 31.97 -3.36 13.51
C ARG A 313 32.51 -3.55 12.09
N GLU A 314 31.94 -2.87 11.09
CA GLU A 314 32.47 -2.86 9.72
C GLU A 314 33.76 -2.03 9.65
N ALA A 315 33.79 -0.87 10.32
CA ALA A 315 34.95 0.02 10.33
C ALA A 315 36.18 -0.61 10.99
N GLU A 316 36.02 -1.40 12.05
CA GLU A 316 37.09 -2.20 12.65
C GLU A 316 37.82 -3.08 11.63
N ARG A 317 37.09 -3.65 10.64
CA ARG A 317 37.67 -4.52 9.59
C ARG A 317 38.43 -3.74 8.51
N TYR A 318 38.13 -2.46 8.33
CA TYR A 318 38.73 -1.61 7.30
C TYR A 318 39.63 -0.50 7.88
N GLY A 319 40.15 -0.70 9.10
CA GLY A 319 41.10 0.23 9.73
C GLY A 319 40.46 1.56 10.14
N GLY A 320 39.30 1.51 10.79
CA GLY A 320 38.59 2.69 11.28
C GLY A 320 37.96 3.54 10.17
N ALA A 321 37.49 2.92 9.08
CA ALA A 321 36.79 3.63 8.00
C ALA A 321 35.58 2.84 7.48
N ILE A 322 34.55 3.57 7.04
CA ILE A 322 33.31 3.03 6.47
C ILE A 322 33.11 3.55 5.05
N MET A 323 32.69 2.69 4.12
CA MET A 323 32.39 3.13 2.76
C MET A 323 30.96 3.68 2.67
N VAL A 324 30.85 4.91 2.18
CA VAL A 324 29.60 5.67 1.96
C VAL A 324 29.48 6.13 0.50
N ILE A 325 28.28 6.57 0.12
CA ILE A 325 27.98 7.17 -1.18
C ILE A 325 27.70 8.67 -1.02
N HIS A 326 28.46 9.52 -1.70
CA HIS A 326 28.18 10.95 -1.83
C HIS A 326 27.48 11.26 -3.16
N GLU A 327 27.01 12.49 -3.35
CA GLU A 327 26.34 12.97 -4.57
C GLU A 327 26.96 14.31 -4.99
N THR A 328 27.43 14.43 -6.23
CA THR A 328 27.97 15.68 -6.82
C THR A 328 26.85 16.63 -7.23
N ASP A 329 27.18 17.89 -7.50
CA ASP A 329 26.22 18.92 -7.94
C ASP A 329 25.44 18.55 -9.22
N ASP A 330 26.04 17.75 -10.10
CA ASP A 330 25.39 17.18 -11.30
C ASP A 330 24.43 16.01 -11.01
N GLY A 331 24.24 15.65 -9.74
CA GLY A 331 23.41 14.52 -9.30
C GLY A 331 24.04 13.14 -9.53
N GLN A 332 25.35 13.07 -9.81
CA GLN A 332 26.06 11.79 -9.93
C GLN A 332 26.51 11.31 -8.56
N ILE A 333 26.45 10.00 -8.31
CA ILE A 333 26.93 9.41 -7.07
C ILE A 333 28.36 8.88 -7.19
N PHE A 334 29.12 8.97 -6.10
CA PHE A 334 30.46 8.39 -6.00
C PHE A 334 30.70 7.78 -4.62
N ASP A 335 31.55 6.75 -4.59
CA ASP A 335 31.90 6.03 -3.37
C ASP A 335 33.08 6.72 -2.66
N ALA A 336 33.05 6.79 -1.33
CA ALA A 336 34.11 7.35 -0.52
C ALA A 336 34.30 6.56 0.79
N TRP A 337 35.55 6.51 1.27
CA TRP A 337 35.87 5.99 2.59
C TRP A 337 35.91 7.12 3.61
N GLU A 338 34.97 7.12 4.56
CA GLU A 338 34.93 8.06 5.68
C GLU A 338 35.60 7.42 6.90
N HIS A 339 36.57 8.10 7.51
CA HIS A 339 37.13 7.65 8.79
C HIS A 339 36.11 7.82 9.92
N VAL A 340 35.97 6.80 10.77
CA VAL A 340 34.95 6.76 11.83
C VAL A 340 35.45 6.16 13.13
N ASN A 341 34.90 6.66 14.24
CA ASN A 341 35.09 6.13 15.58
C ASN A 341 33.76 6.23 16.38
N SER A 342 33.76 5.76 17.63
CA SER A 342 32.56 5.75 18.49
C SER A 342 31.93 7.14 18.69
N ASP A 343 32.75 8.19 18.70
CA ASP A 343 32.29 9.56 18.88
C ASP A 343 31.77 10.20 17.59
N SER A 344 32.36 9.88 16.44
CA SER A 344 31.97 10.47 15.15
C SER A 344 30.71 9.87 14.53
N VAL A 345 30.27 8.69 15.01
CA VAL A 345 29.02 8.02 14.61
C VAL A 345 27.94 8.21 15.70
N LYS A 346 26.87 8.94 15.39
CA LYS A 346 25.76 9.21 16.33
C LYS A 346 24.39 9.01 15.68
N THR A 347 23.47 8.39 16.40
CA THR A 347 22.04 8.34 16.04
C THR A 347 21.39 9.72 16.24
N PRO A 348 20.26 10.03 15.57
CA PRO A 348 19.51 11.26 15.82
C PRO A 348 19.17 11.46 17.29
N LEU A 349 18.76 10.39 18.00
CA LEU A 349 18.44 10.44 19.42
C LEU A 349 19.66 10.80 20.29
N GLU A 350 20.84 10.25 20.00
CA GLU A 350 22.09 10.63 20.68
C GLU A 350 22.49 12.09 20.42
N VAL A 351 22.31 12.58 19.18
CA VAL A 351 22.60 13.99 18.84
C VAL A 351 21.75 14.94 19.68
N PHE A 352 20.42 14.75 19.70
CA PHE A 352 19.55 15.66 20.46
C PHE A 352 19.73 15.53 21.98
N LYS A 353 19.98 14.32 22.51
CA LYS A 353 20.33 14.16 23.94
C LYS A 353 21.62 14.87 24.32
N TYR A 354 22.63 14.87 23.45
CA TYR A 354 23.87 15.61 23.67
C TYR A 354 23.64 17.13 23.69
N LEU A 355 22.80 17.65 22.79
CA LEU A 355 22.44 19.07 22.75
C LEU A 355 21.63 19.51 23.99
N GLU A 356 20.69 18.67 24.44
CA GLU A 356 19.95 18.89 25.70
C GLU A 356 20.90 18.86 26.92
N ALA A 357 21.87 17.94 26.94
CA ALA A 357 22.88 17.84 28.00
C ALA A 357 23.89 19.02 28.03
N ASP A 358 24.15 19.68 26.91
CA ASP A 358 24.90 20.95 26.87
C ASP A 358 24.08 22.14 27.41
N GLY A 359 22.80 21.94 27.78
CA GLY A 359 21.94 22.98 28.33
C GLY A 359 21.29 23.89 27.28
N LEU A 360 21.22 23.44 26.03
CA LEU A 360 20.32 24.05 25.05
C LEU A 360 18.87 23.65 25.40
N PRO A 361 17.89 24.56 25.31
CA PRO A 361 16.52 24.30 25.73
C PRO A 361 15.74 23.52 24.65
N ILE A 362 16.25 22.36 24.24
CA ILE A 362 15.72 21.55 23.14
C ILE A 362 15.20 20.19 23.59
N LYS A 363 13.98 19.85 23.18
CA LYS A 363 13.38 18.51 23.30
C LYS A 363 13.22 17.87 21.92
N TYR A 364 13.34 16.55 21.86
CA TYR A 364 13.26 15.79 20.61
C TYR A 364 12.13 14.75 20.63
N ALA A 365 11.38 14.66 19.53
CA ALA A 365 10.40 13.61 19.27
C ALA A 365 10.57 13.02 17.87
N ARG A 366 10.54 11.69 17.77
CA ARG A 366 10.53 10.94 16.51
C ARG A 366 9.11 10.46 16.20
N VAL A 367 8.52 10.97 15.13
CA VAL A 367 7.15 10.66 14.67
C VAL A 367 7.21 10.13 13.23
N PRO A 368 7.52 8.84 13.01
CA PRO A 368 7.81 8.31 11.67
C PRO A 368 6.56 8.29 10.78
N ILE A 369 6.50 9.23 9.81
CA ILE A 369 5.40 9.31 8.84
C ILE A 369 5.87 8.75 7.49
N THR A 370 5.00 7.95 6.86
CA THR A 370 5.28 7.34 5.56
C THR A 370 5.37 8.37 4.45
N ASP A 371 6.46 8.30 3.68
CA ASP A 371 6.75 9.29 2.65
C ASP A 371 5.69 9.29 1.54
N GLY A 372 5.32 10.49 1.08
CA GLY A 372 4.22 10.70 0.13
C GLY A 372 2.80 10.47 0.67
N LYS A 373 2.61 9.74 1.77
CA LYS A 373 1.27 9.39 2.30
C LYS A 373 0.69 10.43 3.25
N ALA A 374 -0.51 10.17 3.75
CA ALA A 374 -1.11 10.92 4.85
C ALA A 374 -0.77 10.31 6.23
N PRO A 375 -0.66 11.11 7.30
CA PRO A 375 -0.45 10.61 8.66
C PRO A 375 -1.52 9.60 9.11
N LYS A 376 -1.11 8.59 9.88
CA LYS A 376 -2.03 7.70 10.60
C LYS A 376 -2.67 8.48 11.75
N SER A 377 -3.81 8.02 12.25
CA SER A 377 -4.50 8.68 13.38
C SER A 377 -3.66 8.68 14.66
N SER A 378 -2.80 7.68 14.86
CA SER A 378 -1.79 7.66 15.94
C SER A 378 -0.79 8.81 15.87
N ASP A 379 -0.46 9.25 14.66
CA ASP A 379 0.58 10.24 14.41
C ASP A 379 0.01 11.63 14.74
N PHE A 380 -1.24 11.88 14.37
CA PHE A 380 -2.03 13.03 14.85
C PHE A 380 -2.16 13.04 16.38
N ASP A 381 -2.52 11.91 17.01
CA ASP A 381 -2.61 11.80 18.48
C ASP A 381 -1.28 12.16 19.15
N THR A 382 -0.15 11.71 18.58
CA THR A 382 1.20 11.95 19.11
C THR A 382 1.59 13.42 18.98
N LEU A 383 1.35 14.03 17.82
CA LEU A 383 1.61 15.47 17.59
C LEU A 383 0.72 16.34 18.49
N ALA A 384 -0.55 16.01 18.65
CA ALA A 384 -1.47 16.71 19.54
C ALA A 384 -1.00 16.65 21.00
N ALA A 385 -0.59 15.47 21.50
CA ALA A 385 -0.06 15.32 22.84
C ALA A 385 1.25 16.09 23.06
N ASN A 386 2.19 16.04 22.10
CA ASN A 386 3.45 16.77 22.16
C ASN A 386 3.24 18.29 22.22
N ILE A 387 2.34 18.83 21.39
CA ILE A 387 2.11 20.27 21.27
C ILE A 387 1.27 20.80 22.45
N ALA A 388 0.25 20.07 22.89
CA ALA A 388 -0.58 20.47 24.02
C ALA A 388 0.12 20.35 25.39
N SER A 389 1.20 19.56 25.50
CA SER A 389 2.01 19.46 26.72
C SER A 389 3.23 20.39 26.76
N ALA A 390 3.46 21.16 25.70
CA ALA A 390 4.53 22.15 25.64
C ALA A 390 4.12 23.47 26.32
N SER A 391 5.11 24.28 26.72
CA SER A 391 4.85 25.61 27.27
C SER A 391 4.42 26.59 26.16
N LYS A 392 3.68 27.64 26.53
CA LYS A 392 3.09 28.59 25.55
C LYS A 392 4.13 29.30 24.66
N ASP A 393 5.35 29.46 25.16
CA ASP A 393 6.52 30.07 24.51
C ASP A 393 7.38 29.08 23.69
N THR A 394 7.01 27.80 23.66
CA THR A 394 7.75 26.77 22.90
C THR A 394 7.65 27.00 21.39
N SER A 395 8.81 27.00 20.72
CA SER A 395 8.93 26.96 19.26
C SER A 395 8.97 25.52 18.74
N PHE A 396 8.21 25.21 17.68
CA PHE A 396 8.12 23.85 17.14
C PHE A 396 8.87 23.74 15.81
N VAL A 397 9.83 22.82 15.71
CA VAL A 397 10.61 22.60 14.48
C VAL A 397 10.26 21.24 13.89
N PHE A 398 9.93 21.17 12.60
CA PHE A 398 9.59 19.93 11.91
C PHE A 398 10.61 19.60 10.83
N ASN A 399 11.12 18.36 10.81
CA ASN A 399 12.07 17.92 9.78
C ASN A 399 11.70 16.57 9.13
N CYS A 400 12.02 16.45 7.85
CA CYS A 400 12.04 15.20 7.09
C CYS A 400 13.20 15.27 6.08
N GLN A 401 13.38 14.26 5.21
CA GLN A 401 14.49 14.22 4.23
C GLN A 401 14.71 15.56 3.51
N MET A 402 13.74 16.03 2.71
CA MET A 402 13.85 17.28 1.92
C MET A 402 13.13 18.48 2.56
N GLY A 403 12.55 18.34 3.75
CA GLY A 403 11.82 19.42 4.41
C GLY A 403 10.49 19.82 3.74
N ARG A 404 10.02 19.04 2.76
CA ARG A 404 8.87 19.35 1.91
C ARG A 404 7.58 18.67 2.40
N GLY A 405 7.21 17.51 1.86
CA GLY A 405 5.86 16.94 2.04
C GLY A 405 5.48 16.60 3.48
N ARG A 406 6.34 15.84 4.20
CA ARG A 406 6.09 15.45 5.60
C ARG A 406 6.18 16.67 6.53
N THR A 407 7.27 17.44 6.46
CA THR A 407 7.46 18.69 7.21
C THR A 407 6.29 19.67 7.07
N THR A 408 5.88 20.05 5.86
CA THR A 408 4.73 20.96 5.67
C THR A 408 3.42 20.37 6.23
N THR A 409 3.28 19.05 6.28
CA THR A 409 2.12 18.42 6.95
C THR A 409 2.20 18.58 8.47
N GLY A 410 3.39 18.43 9.05
CA GLY A 410 3.65 18.68 10.48
C GLY A 410 3.42 20.14 10.87
N THR A 411 3.91 21.10 10.07
CA THR A 411 3.71 22.54 10.34
C THR A 411 2.22 22.92 10.27
N VAL A 412 1.46 22.41 9.29
CA VAL A 412 0.01 22.63 9.21
C VAL A 412 -0.72 22.09 10.45
N ILE A 413 -0.37 20.88 10.90
CA ILE A 413 -0.94 20.27 12.11
C ILE A 413 -0.62 21.14 13.35
N ALA A 414 0.62 21.62 13.47
CA ALA A 414 1.04 22.45 14.59
C ALA A 414 0.36 23.82 14.62
N CYS A 415 0.19 24.47 13.46
CA CYS A 415 -0.52 25.74 13.36
C CYS A 415 -1.99 25.59 13.74
N LEU A 416 -2.68 24.53 13.29
CA LEU A 416 -4.06 24.24 13.70
C LEU A 416 -4.19 24.00 15.21
N LEU A 417 -3.27 23.23 15.80
CA LEU A 417 -3.22 22.99 17.24
C LEU A 417 -2.98 24.29 18.01
N LYS A 418 -2.05 25.14 17.56
CA LYS A 418 -1.80 26.46 18.16
C LYS A 418 -3.03 27.37 18.06
N LEU A 419 -3.71 27.44 16.91
CA LEU A 419 -4.97 28.19 16.81
C LEU A 419 -6.02 27.70 17.83
N ARG A 420 -6.20 26.38 18.00
CA ARG A 420 -7.16 25.84 18.97
C ARG A 420 -6.75 26.05 20.43
N ILE A 421 -5.45 25.97 20.74
CA ILE A 421 -4.91 26.15 22.11
C ILE A 421 -4.91 27.64 22.51
N ASP A 422 -4.60 28.54 21.58
CA ASP A 422 -4.44 29.97 21.87
C ASP A 422 -5.77 30.74 21.78
N TYR A 423 -6.73 30.31 20.94
CA TYR A 423 -8.00 31.02 20.70
C TYR A 423 -9.28 30.20 20.96
N GLY A 424 -9.17 28.93 21.36
CA GLY A 424 -10.33 28.08 21.67
C GLY A 424 -11.16 27.68 20.44
N ARG A 425 -12.48 27.54 20.63
CA ARG A 425 -13.42 27.11 19.57
C ARG A 425 -14.42 28.22 19.20
N PRO A 426 -14.84 28.34 17.93
CA PRO A 426 -14.34 27.59 16.77
C PRO A 426 -12.93 28.04 16.35
N ILE A 427 -12.19 27.18 15.66
CA ILE A 427 -10.85 27.50 15.17
C ILE A 427 -10.98 28.62 14.12
N ARG A 428 -10.50 29.82 14.45
CA ARG A 428 -10.52 30.97 13.55
C ARG A 428 -9.09 31.41 13.25
N VAL A 429 -8.85 31.75 11.99
CA VAL A 429 -7.62 32.41 11.58
C VAL A 429 -7.82 33.91 11.79
N LEU A 430 -6.96 34.52 12.60
CA LEU A 430 -6.79 35.97 12.59
C LEU A 430 -6.34 36.41 11.20
N VAL A 431 -7.13 37.28 10.57
CA VAL A 431 -6.73 38.06 9.40
C VAL A 431 -5.97 39.27 9.95
N ASP A 432 -4.72 39.44 9.55
CA ASP A 432 -3.92 40.58 9.99
C ASP A 432 -4.47 41.87 9.38
N ASP A 433 -4.87 42.82 10.23
CA ASP A 433 -5.27 44.17 9.85
C ASP A 433 -4.04 45.06 9.59
N MET A 434 -3.29 44.72 8.52
CA MET A 434 -2.05 45.40 8.12
C MET A 434 -2.31 46.58 7.16
N THR A 435 -3.38 47.35 7.40
CA THR A 435 -3.71 48.57 6.64
C THR A 435 -3.91 49.81 7.53
N ARG A 436 -3.10 49.95 8.58
CA ARG A 436 -3.01 51.18 9.39
C ARG A 436 -1.57 51.48 9.76
N GLU A 437 -0.87 52.24 8.90
CA GLU A 437 -0.09 53.44 9.26
C GLU A 437 0.74 53.91 8.05
N GLU A 438 0.14 54.76 7.20
CA GLU A 438 0.91 55.77 6.45
C GLU A 438 0.32 57.15 6.74
N VAL A 439 0.95 57.78 7.74
CA VAL A 439 1.23 59.21 7.91
C VAL A 439 0.20 60.22 7.37
N ASP A 440 -0.49 60.85 8.32
CA ASP A 440 -1.15 62.15 8.17
C ASP A 440 -0.18 63.22 7.62
N SER A 441 -0.46 63.74 6.43
CA SER A 441 0.19 64.96 5.93
C SER A 441 -0.63 65.71 4.85
N GLY A 442 -1.28 66.79 5.26
CA GLY A 442 -1.34 68.02 4.46
C GLY A 442 -2.50 68.24 3.48
N SER A 443 -3.51 68.98 3.95
CA SER A 443 -4.24 70.04 3.25
C SER A 443 -4.33 70.06 1.71
N SER A 444 -5.56 70.00 1.18
CA SER A 444 -6.04 71.05 0.26
C SER A 444 -7.57 71.17 0.28
N SER A 445 -8.05 72.42 0.22
CA SER A 445 -9.46 72.82 0.20
C SER A 445 -10.07 72.78 -1.21
N GLY A 446 -11.39 72.61 -1.34
CA GLY A 446 -12.07 72.82 -2.63
C GLY A 446 -13.54 72.43 -2.73
N GLU A 447 -14.41 73.26 -2.14
CA GLU A 447 -15.81 73.56 -2.53
C GLU A 447 -16.88 72.45 -2.65
N GLU A 448 -18.03 72.74 -2.05
CA GLU A 448 -19.29 71.99 -2.18
C GLU A 448 -20.08 72.44 -3.42
N THR A 449 -20.91 71.57 -4.01
CA THR A 449 -22.23 72.00 -4.50
C THR A 449 -23.26 70.88 -4.67
N GLY A 450 -24.21 70.81 -3.72
CA GLY A 450 -25.64 70.59 -3.99
C GLY A 450 -26.18 69.17 -4.27
N GLY A 451 -27.17 68.75 -3.47
CA GLY A 451 -28.26 67.89 -3.98
C GLY A 451 -28.76 66.73 -3.10
N ASN A 452 -29.39 67.03 -1.96
CA ASN A 452 -30.04 66.06 -1.06
C ASN A 452 -31.03 65.07 -1.74
N ALA A 453 -30.97 63.78 -1.36
CA ALA A 453 -32.14 62.98 -0.95
C ALA A 453 -31.69 61.71 -0.21
N ALA A 454 -32.43 61.27 0.82
CA ALA A 454 -32.01 60.23 1.76
C ALA A 454 -32.62 58.84 1.47
N ALA A 455 -31.85 57.76 1.74
CA ALA A 455 -32.38 56.44 2.10
C ALA A 455 -31.31 55.58 2.81
N SER A 456 -31.75 54.77 3.78
CA SER A 456 -30.93 53.93 4.68
C SER A 456 -30.42 52.62 4.03
N PRO A 457 -29.57 51.81 4.69
CA PRO A 457 -28.68 50.88 3.98
C PRO A 457 -29.37 49.60 3.50
N SER A 458 -29.02 49.14 2.30
CA SER A 458 -29.38 47.82 1.79
C SER A 458 -28.14 46.99 1.45
N SER A 459 -28.25 45.69 1.70
CA SER A 459 -27.18 44.70 1.51
C SER A 459 -26.62 44.69 0.09
N VAL A 460 -25.29 44.76 -0.05
CA VAL A 460 -24.62 44.57 -1.35
C VAL A 460 -24.63 43.09 -1.74
N THR A 461 -25.78 42.66 -2.26
CA THR A 461 -25.91 41.45 -3.06
C THR A 461 -25.06 41.65 -4.31
N ARG A 462 -23.91 40.98 -4.40
CA ARG A 462 -22.99 41.13 -5.53
C ARG A 462 -23.59 40.49 -6.79
N VAL A 463 -24.28 41.30 -7.59
CA VAL A 463 -24.94 40.90 -8.83
C VAL A 463 -23.91 40.29 -9.80
N ARG A 464 -24.21 39.08 -10.29
CA ARG A 464 -23.46 38.44 -11.38
C ARG A 464 -23.83 39.09 -12.72
N THR A 465 -22.99 39.98 -13.22
CA THR A 465 -22.97 40.35 -14.64
C THR A 465 -22.00 39.43 -15.37
N GLY A 466 -22.48 38.76 -16.43
CA GLY A 466 -21.83 37.55 -16.95
C GLY A 466 -20.84 37.77 -18.10
N THR A 467 -19.74 37.02 -18.05
CA THR A 467 -19.04 36.44 -19.20
C THR A 467 -18.54 35.05 -18.78
N GLU A 468 -19.41 34.04 -18.79
CA GLU A 468 -19.02 32.65 -18.43
C GLU A 468 -18.26 31.96 -19.57
N GLN A 469 -17.05 32.46 -19.86
CA GLN A 469 -16.05 31.77 -20.64
C GLN A 469 -14.95 31.26 -19.69
N GLY A 470 -15.06 29.99 -19.29
CA GLY A 470 -13.94 29.23 -18.73
C GLY A 470 -13.57 29.48 -17.26
N ARG A 471 -14.49 29.29 -16.30
CA ARG A 471 -14.09 29.11 -14.89
C ARG A 471 -13.19 27.87 -14.76
N ALA A 472 -11.93 28.06 -14.42
CA ALA A 472 -10.98 26.97 -14.22
C ALA A 472 -11.39 26.10 -12.99
N PHE A 473 -11.33 24.77 -13.15
CA PHE A 473 -11.67 23.81 -12.08
C PHE A 473 -10.75 24.00 -10.86
N GLY A 474 -11.31 24.47 -9.77
CA GLY A 474 -10.64 24.74 -8.50
C GLY A 474 -10.72 23.58 -7.52
N ILE A 475 -10.16 23.77 -6.31
CA ILE A 475 -10.22 22.76 -5.25
C ILE A 475 -11.66 22.49 -4.82
N ASP A 476 -12.49 23.53 -4.79
CA ASP A 476 -13.91 23.46 -4.41
C ASP A 476 -14.80 22.74 -5.43
N ASP A 477 -14.35 22.49 -6.65
CA ASP A 477 -15.16 21.71 -7.59
C ASP A 477 -15.05 20.19 -7.33
N ILE A 478 -14.24 19.76 -6.34
CA ILE A 478 -14.17 18.36 -5.87
C ILE A 478 -15.32 18.10 -4.88
N LEU A 479 -16.44 17.56 -5.41
CA LEU A 479 -17.66 17.19 -4.66
C LEU A 479 -17.44 16.41 -3.35
N LEU A 480 -16.34 15.65 -3.25
CA LEU A 480 -15.99 14.91 -2.05
C LEU A 480 -15.74 15.81 -0.83
N LEU A 481 -15.15 16.98 -1.05
CA LEU A 481 -14.78 17.93 0.00
C LEU A 481 -16.03 18.54 0.63
N TRP A 482 -17.03 18.90 -0.17
CA TRP A 482 -18.35 19.32 0.33
C TRP A 482 -19.01 18.24 1.18
N LYS A 483 -18.91 16.97 0.77
CA LYS A 483 -19.50 15.85 1.52
C LYS A 483 -18.90 15.74 2.92
N ILE A 484 -17.57 15.75 3.08
CA ILE A 484 -16.96 15.75 4.42
C ILE A 484 -17.23 17.03 5.20
N THR A 485 -17.17 18.20 4.54
CA THR A 485 -17.42 19.50 5.19
C THR A 485 -18.81 19.54 5.83
N ARG A 486 -19.83 18.96 5.18
CA ARG A 486 -21.22 18.89 5.69
C ARG A 486 -21.48 17.82 6.75
N LEU A 487 -20.49 16.99 7.12
CA LEU A 487 -20.64 16.00 8.20
C LEU A 487 -20.37 16.58 9.59
N PHE A 488 -19.85 17.80 9.68
CA PHE A 488 -19.46 18.44 10.92
C PHE A 488 -20.19 19.79 11.04
N GLU A 489 -20.71 20.10 12.23
CA GLU A 489 -21.49 21.31 12.48
C GLU A 489 -20.70 22.59 12.16
N ASN A 490 -19.44 22.65 12.61
CA ASN A 490 -18.48 23.74 12.31
C ASN A 490 -17.57 23.40 11.10
N GLY A 491 -18.05 22.58 10.17
CA GLY A 491 -17.20 21.96 9.15
C GLY A 491 -16.66 22.95 8.11
N VAL A 492 -17.43 23.99 7.78
CA VAL A 492 -17.03 25.03 6.81
C VAL A 492 -15.90 25.88 7.40
N GLU A 493 -16.10 26.38 8.62
CA GLU A 493 -15.17 27.20 9.39
C GLU A 493 -13.85 26.45 9.63
N CYS A 494 -13.94 25.17 10.01
CA CYS A 494 -12.75 24.33 10.19
C CYS A 494 -11.98 24.11 8.88
N ARG A 495 -12.67 24.05 7.74
CA ARG A 495 -12.04 23.94 6.42
C ARG A 495 -11.42 25.27 5.97
N GLU A 496 -12.06 26.40 6.22
CA GLU A 496 -11.51 27.73 5.92
C GLU A 496 -10.24 28.00 6.74
N ALA A 497 -10.27 27.71 8.05
CA ALA A 497 -9.09 27.82 8.91
C ALA A 497 -7.94 26.90 8.45
N LEU A 498 -8.25 25.66 8.04
CA LEU A 498 -7.27 24.74 7.45
C LEU A 498 -6.67 25.28 6.14
N ASP A 499 -7.50 25.81 5.25
CA ASP A 499 -7.05 26.28 3.93
C ASP A 499 -6.13 27.51 4.07
N ALA A 500 -6.45 28.45 4.96
CA ALA A 500 -5.58 29.57 5.29
C ALA A 500 -4.27 29.14 5.97
N VAL A 501 -4.29 28.12 6.83
CA VAL A 501 -3.06 27.53 7.41
C VAL A 501 -2.21 26.82 6.34
N ILE A 502 -2.83 26.11 5.39
CA ILE A 502 -2.13 25.50 4.24
C ILE A 502 -1.44 26.56 3.40
N ASP A 503 -2.09 27.71 3.19
CA ASP A 503 -1.54 28.81 2.40
C ASP A 503 -0.36 29.50 3.13
N ARG A 504 -0.43 29.71 4.44
CA ARG A 504 0.73 30.15 5.26
C ARG A 504 1.89 29.15 5.23
N CYS A 505 1.61 27.84 5.14
CA CYS A 505 2.62 26.78 5.05
C CYS A 505 3.13 26.50 3.61
N SER A 506 2.71 27.27 2.61
CA SER A 506 2.82 26.89 1.19
C SER A 506 4.20 27.00 0.54
N ALA A 507 5.18 27.65 1.19
CA ALA A 507 6.48 28.07 0.62
C ALA A 507 7.31 27.00 -0.12
N LEU A 508 7.09 25.70 0.12
CA LEU A 508 7.68 24.59 -0.67
C LEU A 508 6.66 23.74 -1.44
N GLN A 509 5.40 23.74 -0.98
CA GLN A 509 4.33 22.91 -1.50
C GLN A 509 3.00 23.33 -0.86
N ASN A 510 2.08 23.86 -1.66
CA ASN A 510 0.68 23.96 -1.28
C ASN A 510 -0.04 22.61 -1.54
N LEU A 511 -0.71 22.08 -0.52
CA LEU A 511 -1.40 20.78 -0.61
C LEU A 511 -2.55 20.79 -1.62
N ARG A 512 -3.33 21.87 -1.67
CA ARG A 512 -4.48 22.02 -2.56
C ARG A 512 -4.04 22.14 -4.01
N GLN A 513 -2.98 22.93 -4.26
CA GLN A 513 -2.36 23.03 -5.59
C GLN A 513 -1.76 21.69 -6.06
N ALA A 514 -1.18 20.88 -5.16
CA ALA A 514 -0.66 19.55 -5.51
C ALA A 514 -1.77 18.59 -6.00
N VAL A 515 -2.95 18.61 -5.36
CA VAL A 515 -4.14 17.86 -5.83
C VAL A 515 -4.55 18.32 -7.24
N LEU A 516 -4.65 19.63 -7.47
CA LEU A 516 -5.04 20.18 -8.78
C LEU A 516 -3.99 19.90 -9.87
N HIS A 517 -2.70 19.92 -9.54
CA HIS A 517 -1.62 19.55 -10.45
C HIS A 517 -1.76 18.10 -10.93
N TYR A 518 -1.92 17.14 -10.01
CA TYR A 518 -2.11 15.73 -10.41
C TYR A 518 -3.43 15.52 -11.15
N ARG A 519 -4.50 16.27 -10.82
CA ARG A 519 -5.73 16.30 -11.62
C ARG A 519 -5.47 16.75 -13.05
N LYS A 520 -4.67 17.81 -13.27
CA LYS A 520 -4.30 18.27 -14.63
C LYS A 520 -3.59 17.16 -15.40
N VAL A 521 -2.59 16.51 -14.81
CA VAL A 521 -1.85 15.39 -15.43
C VAL A 521 -2.76 14.19 -15.75
N VAL A 522 -3.71 13.84 -14.87
CA VAL A 522 -4.65 12.73 -15.08
C VAL A 522 -5.63 12.97 -16.24
N ASN A 523 -5.90 14.22 -16.62
CA ASN A 523 -6.84 14.57 -17.70
C ASN A 523 -6.16 14.93 -19.03
N GLN A 524 -4.84 15.04 -19.09
CA GLN A 524 -4.11 15.27 -20.34
C GLN A 524 -4.28 14.07 -21.29
N GLN A 525 -4.70 14.34 -22.52
CA GLN A 525 -5.07 13.29 -23.49
C GLN A 525 -3.87 12.46 -23.99
N HIS A 526 -2.67 13.04 -24.03
CA HIS A 526 -1.46 12.41 -24.59
C HIS A 526 -0.50 11.80 -23.53
N VAL A 527 -0.94 11.60 -22.29
CA VAL A 527 -0.10 11.02 -21.23
C VAL A 527 -0.15 9.49 -21.24
N GLU A 528 1.02 8.84 -21.27
CA GLU A 528 1.15 7.37 -21.24
C GLU A 528 0.30 6.75 -20.10
N PRO A 529 -0.44 5.65 -20.34
CA PRO A 529 -1.27 4.99 -19.33
C PRO A 529 -0.55 4.66 -18.01
N ARG A 530 0.77 4.39 -18.04
CA ARG A 530 1.59 4.20 -16.83
C ARG A 530 1.77 5.50 -16.04
N VAL A 531 2.18 6.58 -16.71
CA VAL A 531 2.34 7.91 -16.11
C VAL A 531 1.01 8.41 -15.55
N ARG A 532 -0.09 8.25 -16.30
CA ARG A 532 -1.45 8.60 -15.86
C ARG A 532 -1.86 7.84 -14.58
N ARG A 533 -1.53 6.55 -14.49
CA ARG A 533 -1.78 5.72 -13.27
C ARG A 533 -0.94 6.18 -12.07
N VAL A 534 0.33 6.51 -12.28
CA VAL A 534 1.21 7.03 -11.22
C VAL A 534 0.72 8.40 -10.74
N ALA A 535 0.31 9.28 -11.66
CA ALA A 535 -0.28 10.58 -11.35
C ALA A 535 -1.59 10.43 -10.56
N LEU A 536 -2.47 9.51 -10.95
CA LEU A 536 -3.72 9.23 -10.24
C LEU A 536 -3.47 8.75 -8.80
N ASN A 537 -2.55 7.81 -8.61
CA ASN A 537 -2.18 7.32 -7.28
C ASN A 537 -1.57 8.42 -6.40
N ARG A 538 -0.68 9.26 -6.96
CA ARG A 538 -0.10 10.40 -6.24
C ARG A 538 -1.17 11.45 -5.88
N GLY A 539 -2.04 11.79 -6.82
CA GLY A 539 -3.18 12.68 -6.56
C GLY A 539 -4.06 12.17 -5.43
N ALA A 540 -4.39 10.87 -5.42
CA ALA A 540 -5.19 10.25 -4.37
C ALA A 540 -4.54 10.34 -2.97
N GLU A 541 -3.21 10.16 -2.85
CA GLU A 541 -2.51 10.32 -1.56
C GLU A 541 -2.51 11.78 -1.08
N TYR A 542 -2.37 12.78 -1.97
CA TYR A 542 -2.53 14.19 -1.60
C TYR A 542 -3.98 14.52 -1.20
N LEU A 543 -4.98 13.98 -1.90
CA LEU A 543 -6.39 14.17 -1.57
C LEU A 543 -6.77 13.50 -0.25
N GLU A 544 -6.28 12.28 0.04
CA GLU A 544 -6.47 11.64 1.35
C GLU A 544 -5.82 12.47 2.48
N ARG A 545 -4.64 13.06 2.22
CA ARG A 545 -3.97 13.91 3.20
C ARG A 545 -4.79 15.15 3.53
N TYR A 546 -5.32 15.83 2.51
CA TYR A 546 -6.19 17.00 2.72
C TYR A 546 -7.51 16.62 3.41
N PHE A 547 -8.13 15.52 2.98
CA PHE A 547 -9.32 14.95 3.62
C PHE A 547 -9.11 14.66 5.12
N ARG A 548 -7.98 14.06 5.50
CA ARG A 548 -7.66 13.79 6.91
C ARG A 548 -7.40 15.07 7.72
N LEU A 549 -6.81 16.09 7.09
CA LEU A 549 -6.62 17.39 7.74
C LEU A 549 -7.95 18.11 7.98
N ILE A 550 -8.93 18.00 7.06
CA ILE A 550 -10.31 18.50 7.30
C ILE A 550 -10.93 17.78 8.50
N ALA A 551 -10.86 16.44 8.55
CA ALA A 551 -11.35 15.67 9.68
C ALA A 551 -10.64 16.02 11.00
N PHE A 552 -9.34 16.30 10.96
CA PHE A 552 -8.57 16.71 12.14
C PHE A 552 -8.91 18.13 12.61
N ALA A 553 -9.09 19.08 11.69
CA ALA A 553 -9.56 20.43 12.03
C ALA A 553 -10.96 20.38 12.67
N ALA A 554 -11.88 19.57 12.15
CA ALA A 554 -13.20 19.37 12.75
C ALA A 554 -13.15 18.70 14.14
N TYR A 555 -12.24 17.75 14.35
CA TYR A 555 -11.97 17.18 15.68
C TYR A 555 -11.47 18.24 16.66
N LEU A 556 -10.48 19.05 16.26
CA LEU A 556 -9.95 20.14 17.06
C LEU A 556 -11.02 21.22 17.34
N GLY A 557 -11.97 21.44 16.43
CA GLY A 557 -13.10 22.35 16.61
C GLY A 557 -14.25 21.81 17.46
N SER A 558 -14.15 20.58 17.97
CA SER A 558 -15.19 19.89 18.76
C SER A 558 -14.82 19.73 20.24
N GLU A 559 -15.82 19.35 21.06
CA GLU A 559 -15.66 19.06 22.49
C GLU A 559 -14.67 17.92 22.78
N ALA A 560 -14.45 17.02 21.81
CA ALA A 560 -13.53 15.89 21.97
C ALA A 560 -12.08 16.32 22.26
N PHE A 561 -11.68 17.53 21.86
CA PHE A 561 -10.33 18.06 22.12
C PHE A 561 -10.21 18.88 23.41
N ASP A 562 -11.32 19.25 24.06
CA ASP A 562 -11.33 20.14 25.23
C ASP A 562 -10.39 19.63 26.35
N GLY A 563 -10.40 18.31 26.60
CA GLY A 563 -9.57 17.69 27.64
C GLY A 563 -8.05 17.84 27.43
N PHE A 564 -7.60 18.15 26.21
CA PHE A 564 -6.21 18.51 25.91
C PHE A 564 -5.92 20.00 26.16
N CYS A 565 -6.93 20.87 26.12
CA CYS A 565 -6.84 22.28 26.49
C CYS A 565 -6.95 22.49 28.02
N GLY A 566 -7.36 21.47 28.77
CA GLY A 566 -7.60 21.55 30.22
C GLY A 566 -9.07 21.77 30.60
N GLU A 567 -9.98 21.64 29.63
CA GLU A 567 -11.43 21.85 29.79
C GLU A 567 -12.16 20.50 29.64
N GLY A 568 -13.23 20.23 30.41
CA GLY A 568 -14.02 19.00 30.28
C GLY A 568 -13.39 17.72 30.88
N GLU A 569 -14.20 16.65 30.95
CA GLU A 569 -13.94 15.48 31.79
C GLU A 569 -13.05 14.38 31.15
N LEU A 570 -12.95 14.32 29.82
CA LEU A 570 -12.33 13.20 29.10
C LEU A 570 -11.41 13.65 27.96
N ARG A 571 -10.16 13.16 27.98
CA ARG A 571 -9.19 13.30 26.88
C ARG A 571 -9.47 12.29 25.76
N MET A 572 -10.38 12.61 24.85
CA MET A 572 -10.65 11.78 23.67
C MET A 572 -9.61 12.01 22.58
N THR A 573 -8.90 10.97 22.13
CA THR A 573 -7.91 11.12 21.04
C THR A 573 -8.58 11.19 19.66
N PHE A 574 -7.90 11.77 18.66
CA PHE A 574 -8.37 11.81 17.28
C PHE A 574 -8.56 10.41 16.70
N LYS A 575 -7.69 9.45 17.05
CA LYS A 575 -7.91 8.04 16.70
C LYS A 575 -9.24 7.54 17.27
N SER A 576 -9.57 7.79 18.52
CA SER A 576 -10.82 7.34 19.14
C SER A 576 -12.05 8.00 18.48
N TRP A 577 -12.03 9.32 18.38
CA TRP A 577 -13.06 10.13 17.73
C TRP A 577 -13.34 9.68 16.28
N LEU A 578 -12.30 9.41 15.50
CA LEU A 578 -12.41 8.96 14.10
C LEU A 578 -12.85 7.48 13.97
N HIS A 579 -12.80 6.67 15.03
CA HIS A 579 -13.40 5.33 15.02
C HIS A 579 -14.92 5.38 15.26
N GLN A 580 -15.41 6.38 15.99
CA GLN A 580 -16.85 6.62 16.22
C GLN A 580 -17.58 7.18 14.98
N ARG A 581 -16.86 7.41 13.87
CA ARG A 581 -17.34 8.06 12.64
C ARG A 581 -17.15 7.17 11.39
N PRO A 582 -17.91 6.07 11.26
CA PRO A 582 -17.80 5.13 10.13
C PRO A 582 -18.03 5.80 8.77
N GLU A 583 -18.88 6.83 8.70
CA GLU A 583 -19.14 7.65 7.52
C GLU A 583 -17.88 8.34 6.99
N VAL A 584 -17.04 8.90 7.87
CA VAL A 584 -15.77 9.52 7.51
C VAL A 584 -14.77 8.45 7.02
N GLN A 585 -14.77 7.27 7.65
CA GLN A 585 -13.95 6.14 7.19
C GLN A 585 -14.39 5.63 5.80
N ALA A 586 -15.69 5.53 5.53
CA ALA A 586 -16.23 5.11 4.24
C ALA A 586 -15.83 6.08 3.11
N ILE A 587 -15.90 7.40 3.37
CA ILE A 587 -15.45 8.40 2.41
C ILE A 587 -13.94 8.27 2.14
N LYS A 588 -13.11 8.10 3.18
CA LYS A 588 -11.66 7.85 3.03
C LYS A 588 -11.37 6.61 2.17
N TRP A 589 -12.12 5.51 2.36
CA TRP A 589 -11.98 4.31 1.54
C TRP A 589 -12.35 4.56 0.07
N SER A 590 -13.34 5.42 -0.21
CA SER A 590 -13.72 5.75 -1.59
C SER A 590 -12.57 6.42 -2.37
N ILE A 591 -11.75 7.27 -1.73
CA ILE A 591 -10.55 7.91 -2.32
C ILE A 591 -9.58 6.84 -2.84
N ARG A 592 -9.35 5.77 -2.07
CA ARG A 592 -8.42 4.69 -2.43
C ARG A 592 -8.99 3.70 -3.42
N LEU A 593 -10.27 3.35 -3.29
CA LEU A 593 -10.91 2.32 -4.11
C LEU A 593 -11.29 2.81 -5.50
N ARG A 594 -11.71 4.09 -5.63
CA ARG A 594 -12.17 4.67 -6.92
C ARG A 594 -11.60 6.09 -7.12
N PRO A 595 -10.26 6.31 -7.07
CA PRO A 595 -9.65 7.64 -7.17
C PRO A 595 -10.05 8.38 -8.45
N GLY A 596 -10.27 7.65 -9.55
CA GLY A 596 -10.75 8.23 -10.82
C GLY A 596 -11.95 9.15 -10.66
N ARG A 597 -12.93 8.77 -9.81
CA ARG A 597 -14.17 9.54 -9.56
C ARG A 597 -13.95 10.97 -9.03
N PHE A 598 -12.76 11.29 -8.53
CA PHE A 598 -12.42 12.62 -8.00
C PHE A 598 -11.44 13.39 -8.91
N PHE A 599 -10.79 12.69 -9.85
CA PHE A 599 -9.73 13.23 -10.69
C PHE A 599 -10.09 13.32 -12.17
N THR A 600 -11.05 12.55 -12.69
CA THR A 600 -11.45 12.62 -14.11
C THR A 600 -12.59 13.60 -14.33
N ILE A 601 -12.47 14.43 -15.38
CA ILE A 601 -13.59 15.23 -15.91
C ILE A 601 -14.69 14.26 -16.43
N PRO A 602 -15.99 14.55 -16.23
CA PRO A 602 -17.08 13.80 -16.86
C PRO A 602 -16.90 13.67 -18.37
N GLU A 603 -17.27 12.52 -18.92
CA GLU A 603 -17.01 12.21 -20.33
C GLU A 603 -17.82 13.11 -21.29
N GLU A 604 -18.94 13.68 -20.80
CA GLU A 604 -19.79 14.64 -21.51
C GLU A 604 -19.06 15.92 -21.98
N LEU A 605 -17.91 16.26 -21.38
CA LEU A 605 -17.11 17.44 -21.74
C LEU A 605 -15.90 17.13 -22.64
N ARG A 606 -15.77 15.89 -23.15
CA ARG A 606 -14.87 15.60 -24.28
C ARG A 606 -15.68 15.65 -25.57
N ALA A 607 -15.24 16.48 -26.52
CA ALA A 607 -15.86 16.56 -27.84
C ALA A 607 -15.93 15.17 -28.50
N PRO A 608 -17.08 14.79 -29.10
CA PRO A 608 -17.28 13.45 -29.63
C PRO A 608 -16.73 13.32 -31.06
N GLN A 609 -15.95 12.27 -31.31
CA GLN A 609 -15.78 11.71 -32.65
C GLN A 609 -16.01 10.19 -32.60
N GLU A 610 -17.18 9.82 -33.15
CA GLU A 610 -17.48 8.62 -33.92
C GLU A 610 -16.94 7.25 -33.45
N SER A 611 -17.85 6.39 -32.99
CA SER A 611 -18.32 5.29 -33.86
C SER A 611 -19.60 4.62 -33.35
N GLN A 612 -20.49 4.35 -34.30
CA GLN A 612 -21.58 3.34 -34.32
C GLN A 612 -22.65 3.32 -33.20
N HIS A 613 -23.90 3.37 -33.64
CA HIS A 613 -25.11 3.61 -32.83
C HIS A 613 -25.46 2.51 -31.79
N GLY A 614 -24.77 1.36 -31.81
CA GLY A 614 -24.93 0.29 -30.82
C GLY A 614 -24.07 0.49 -29.57
N ASP A 615 -22.80 0.89 -29.75
CA ASP A 615 -21.84 1.04 -28.64
C ASP A 615 -22.19 2.23 -27.75
N ALA A 616 -22.72 3.31 -28.32
CA ALA A 616 -23.18 4.47 -27.55
C ALA A 616 -24.28 4.13 -26.52
N VAL A 617 -25.20 3.21 -26.87
CA VAL A 617 -26.27 2.77 -25.95
C VAL A 617 -25.72 1.85 -24.86
N MET A 618 -24.75 0.99 -25.20
CA MET A 618 -24.08 0.12 -24.23
C MET A 618 -23.22 0.94 -23.24
N GLU A 619 -22.42 1.88 -23.75
CA GLU A 619 -21.65 2.85 -22.95
C GLU A 619 -22.56 3.68 -22.04
N ALA A 620 -23.66 4.24 -22.58
CA ALA A 620 -24.64 4.99 -21.77
C ALA A 620 -25.25 4.13 -20.65
N THR A 621 -25.60 2.88 -20.94
CA THR A 621 -26.12 1.92 -19.94
C THR A 621 -25.08 1.64 -18.86
N ILE A 622 -23.83 1.36 -19.23
CA ILE A 622 -22.75 1.05 -18.28
C ILE A 622 -22.31 2.29 -17.49
N LYS A 623 -22.52 3.50 -18.03
CA LYS A 623 -22.33 4.78 -17.33
C LYS A 623 -23.47 5.08 -16.34
N ALA A 624 -24.72 4.75 -16.70
CA ALA A 624 -25.89 4.91 -15.84
C ALA A 624 -25.90 3.97 -14.61
N ARG A 625 -25.13 2.86 -14.65
CA ARG A 625 -24.99 1.92 -13.51
C ARG A 625 -24.59 2.64 -12.22
N ASN A 626 -25.52 2.63 -11.26
CA ASN A 626 -25.36 3.24 -9.93
C ASN A 626 -25.18 2.21 -8.81
N GLY A 627 -25.10 0.92 -9.15
CA GLY A 627 -24.94 -0.20 -8.22
C GLY A 627 -23.70 -0.08 -7.33
N SER A 628 -23.80 -0.70 -6.17
CA SER A 628 -22.81 -0.59 -5.10
C SER A 628 -21.51 -1.36 -5.43
N VAL A 629 -21.66 -2.54 -6.03
CA VAL A 629 -20.63 -3.41 -6.62
C VAL A 629 -20.66 -3.28 -8.15
N LEU A 630 -21.82 -3.44 -8.79
CA LEU A 630 -22.03 -3.23 -10.23
C LEU A 630 -22.26 -1.74 -10.54
N GLY A 631 -21.18 -0.96 -10.46
CA GLY A 631 -21.23 0.48 -10.68
C GLY A 631 -20.83 0.91 -12.10
N THR A 632 -20.78 2.24 -12.28
CA THR A 632 -20.24 2.94 -13.45
C THR A 632 -18.95 2.30 -13.98
N GLY A 633 -18.96 1.85 -15.24
CA GLY A 633 -17.77 1.25 -15.87
C GLY A 633 -17.52 -0.23 -15.51
N SER A 634 -18.43 -0.88 -14.77
CA SER A 634 -18.40 -2.32 -14.50
C SER A 634 -19.31 -3.09 -15.46
N ILE A 635 -18.86 -4.28 -15.85
CA ILE A 635 -19.60 -5.20 -16.72
C ILE A 635 -19.71 -6.58 -16.08
N LEU A 636 -20.78 -7.31 -16.42
CA LEU A 636 -20.92 -8.73 -16.16
C LEU A 636 -20.56 -9.50 -17.42
N LYS A 637 -19.52 -10.33 -17.32
CA LYS A 637 -19.01 -11.13 -18.45
C LYS A 637 -19.17 -12.61 -18.16
N MET A 638 -19.65 -13.37 -19.14
CA MET A 638 -19.78 -14.83 -19.07
C MET A 638 -18.44 -15.48 -18.70
N TYR A 639 -18.45 -16.43 -17.78
CA TYR A 639 -17.24 -17.13 -17.33
C TYR A 639 -16.70 -18.14 -18.38
N PHE A 640 -17.58 -18.56 -19.30
CA PHE A 640 -17.29 -19.41 -20.44
C PHE A 640 -16.90 -18.57 -21.66
N PHE A 641 -15.96 -19.09 -22.47
CA PHE A 641 -15.48 -18.43 -23.68
C PHE A 641 -15.06 -19.46 -24.76
N PRO A 642 -15.13 -19.12 -26.06
CA PRO A 642 -14.70 -20.00 -27.13
C PRO A 642 -13.22 -20.41 -27.01
N GLY A 643 -12.89 -21.65 -27.36
CA GLY A 643 -11.51 -22.17 -27.26
C GLY A 643 -11.12 -22.67 -25.86
N GLN A 644 -12.02 -22.66 -24.88
CA GLN A 644 -11.79 -23.27 -23.57
C GLN A 644 -11.65 -24.82 -23.69
N ARG A 645 -10.41 -25.30 -23.82
CA ARG A 645 -10.10 -26.74 -23.99
C ARG A 645 -10.69 -27.61 -22.87
N THR A 646 -11.64 -28.48 -23.18
CA THR A 646 -12.05 -29.58 -22.30
C THR A 646 -10.88 -30.54 -22.05
N SER A 647 -10.78 -31.11 -20.85
CA SER A 647 -9.72 -32.07 -20.49
C SER A 647 -10.06 -33.49 -20.99
N SER A 648 -9.04 -34.30 -21.23
CA SER A 648 -9.11 -35.47 -22.12
C SER A 648 -9.61 -36.78 -21.51
N HIS A 649 -10.03 -36.84 -20.24
CA HIS A 649 -10.38 -38.12 -19.58
C HIS A 649 -11.65 -38.13 -18.71
N ILE A 650 -12.18 -36.99 -18.25
CA ILE A 650 -13.45 -36.91 -17.53
C ILE A 650 -14.26 -35.77 -18.13
N GLN A 651 -15.32 -36.10 -18.85
CA GLN A 651 -16.25 -35.13 -19.44
C GLN A 651 -17.45 -34.99 -18.51
N ILE A 652 -17.70 -33.78 -18.05
CA ILE A 652 -18.88 -33.39 -17.26
C ILE A 652 -19.48 -32.17 -17.96
N HIS A 653 -20.74 -32.24 -18.40
CA HIS A 653 -21.32 -31.18 -19.22
C HIS A 653 -21.49 -29.90 -18.38
N GLY A 654 -20.93 -28.80 -18.87
CA GLY A 654 -20.93 -27.52 -18.15
C GLY A 654 -19.97 -27.43 -16.95
N ALA A 655 -19.12 -28.43 -16.69
CA ALA A 655 -18.00 -28.30 -15.75
C ALA A 655 -16.66 -28.43 -16.51
N PRO A 656 -16.03 -27.31 -16.91
CA PRO A 656 -14.80 -27.36 -17.69
C PRO A 656 -13.57 -27.73 -16.84
N HIS A 657 -12.56 -28.29 -17.50
CA HIS A 657 -11.25 -28.63 -16.90
C HIS A 657 -11.34 -29.57 -15.67
N VAL A 658 -12.13 -30.64 -15.74
CA VAL A 658 -12.17 -31.65 -14.66
C VAL A 658 -10.89 -32.49 -14.67
N TYR A 659 -10.24 -32.61 -13.51
CA TYR A 659 -9.10 -33.52 -13.29
C TYR A 659 -9.19 -34.20 -11.93
N LYS A 660 -8.79 -35.47 -11.88
CA LYS A 660 -8.58 -36.25 -10.66
C LYS A 660 -7.07 -36.34 -10.35
N VAL A 661 -6.70 -36.42 -9.07
CA VAL A 661 -5.33 -36.72 -8.63
C VAL A 661 -5.13 -38.24 -8.54
N ASP A 662 -4.08 -38.77 -9.17
CA ASP A 662 -3.89 -40.22 -9.25
C ASP A 662 -3.58 -40.87 -7.89
N GLY A 663 -4.45 -41.82 -7.53
CA GLY A 663 -4.43 -42.52 -6.24
C GLY A 663 -5.05 -41.74 -5.07
N TYR A 664 -5.75 -40.63 -5.30
CA TYR A 664 -6.43 -39.87 -4.24
C TYR A 664 -7.88 -39.49 -4.61
N PRO A 665 -8.79 -39.31 -3.63
CA PRO A 665 -10.14 -38.81 -3.85
C PRO A 665 -10.17 -37.28 -3.94
N VAL A 666 -9.19 -36.69 -4.64
CA VAL A 666 -9.05 -35.23 -4.83
C VAL A 666 -9.32 -34.92 -6.29
N TYR A 667 -10.22 -33.96 -6.51
CA TYR A 667 -10.66 -33.54 -7.84
C TYR A 667 -10.54 -32.02 -7.95
N SER A 668 -10.49 -31.54 -9.19
CA SER A 668 -10.54 -30.13 -9.54
C SER A 668 -11.41 -29.91 -10.76
N MET A 669 -11.92 -28.69 -10.89
CA MET A 669 -12.64 -28.17 -12.05
C MET A 669 -12.47 -26.64 -12.10
N ALA A 670 -12.74 -26.03 -13.25
CA ALA A 670 -13.04 -24.61 -13.31
C ALA A 670 -14.52 -24.34 -12.98
N THR A 671 -14.91 -23.08 -12.80
CA THR A 671 -16.27 -22.66 -12.42
C THR A 671 -17.32 -23.34 -13.31
N PRO A 672 -18.16 -24.25 -12.77
CA PRO A 672 -19.16 -24.96 -13.57
C PRO A 672 -20.42 -24.12 -13.76
N THR A 673 -21.32 -24.54 -14.64
CA THR A 673 -22.74 -24.15 -14.60
C THR A 673 -23.46 -24.84 -13.43
N ILE A 674 -24.68 -24.41 -13.09
CA ILE A 674 -25.49 -25.12 -12.08
C ILE A 674 -25.74 -26.59 -12.50
N ALA A 675 -25.92 -26.85 -13.80
CA ALA A 675 -26.06 -28.20 -14.32
C ALA A 675 -24.77 -29.03 -14.14
N GLY A 676 -23.61 -28.48 -14.54
CA GLY A 676 -22.33 -29.18 -14.40
C GLY A 676 -21.91 -29.40 -12.95
N ALA A 677 -22.31 -28.51 -12.02
CA ALA A 677 -22.11 -28.72 -10.59
C ALA A 677 -22.92 -29.93 -10.08
N LYS A 678 -24.18 -30.07 -10.51
CA LYS A 678 -25.03 -31.23 -10.17
C LYS A 678 -24.49 -32.53 -10.76
N GLU A 679 -24.06 -32.50 -12.02
CA GLU A 679 -23.48 -33.65 -12.71
C GLU A 679 -22.16 -34.10 -12.06
N MET A 680 -21.29 -33.16 -11.68
CA MET A 680 -20.07 -33.46 -10.92
C MET A 680 -20.36 -34.08 -9.55
N LEU A 681 -21.37 -33.57 -8.83
CA LEU A 681 -21.79 -34.16 -7.54
C LEU A 681 -22.34 -35.58 -7.72
N ALA A 682 -23.14 -35.82 -8.77
CA ALA A 682 -23.64 -37.14 -9.11
C ALA A 682 -22.50 -38.12 -9.48
N TYR A 683 -21.53 -37.67 -10.29
CA TYR A 683 -20.33 -38.42 -10.65
C TYR A 683 -19.48 -38.80 -9.42
N LEU A 684 -19.39 -37.90 -8.42
CA LEU A 684 -18.72 -38.16 -7.14
C LEU A 684 -19.54 -39.02 -6.15
N GLY A 685 -20.74 -39.48 -6.51
CA GLY A 685 -21.59 -40.29 -5.65
C GLY A 685 -22.26 -39.52 -4.49
N ALA A 686 -22.28 -38.19 -4.56
CA ALA A 686 -23.00 -37.34 -3.61
C ALA A 686 -24.51 -37.35 -3.91
N LYS A 687 -25.21 -38.37 -3.41
CA LYS A 687 -26.67 -38.49 -3.51
C LYS A 687 -27.37 -37.88 -2.29
N PRO A 688 -28.60 -37.36 -2.42
CA PRO A 688 -29.46 -37.08 -1.27
C PRO A 688 -29.60 -38.31 -0.39
N LYS A 689 -29.74 -38.12 0.93
CA LYS A 689 -29.98 -39.23 1.86
C LYS A 689 -31.39 -39.80 1.63
N VAL A 690 -31.47 -40.86 0.84
CA VAL A 690 -32.53 -41.87 0.96
C VAL A 690 -32.18 -42.76 2.16
N GLU A 691 -33.18 -43.17 2.93
CA GLU A 691 -32.98 -44.00 4.12
C GLU A 691 -32.21 -45.29 3.78
N GLY A 692 -31.19 -45.60 4.58
CA GLY A 692 -30.32 -46.77 4.38
C GLY A 692 -29.09 -46.60 3.47
N SER A 693 -28.90 -45.47 2.77
CA SER A 693 -27.77 -45.31 1.83
C SER A 693 -26.53 -44.59 2.40
N PHE A 694 -25.33 -45.13 2.13
CA PHE A 694 -24.04 -44.48 2.40
C PHE A 694 -23.73 -43.38 1.36
N ALA A 695 -24.30 -42.19 1.55
CA ALA A 695 -23.98 -41.01 0.75
C ALA A 695 -22.53 -40.55 0.96
N HIS A 696 -21.77 -40.38 -0.13
CA HIS A 696 -20.39 -39.89 -0.07
C HIS A 696 -20.37 -38.38 0.25
N LYS A 697 -19.62 -37.98 1.28
CA LYS A 697 -19.43 -36.56 1.64
C LYS A 697 -18.41 -35.92 0.71
N VAL A 698 -18.87 -35.05 -0.19
CA VAL A 698 -18.01 -34.19 -1.02
C VAL A 698 -17.78 -32.87 -0.30
N ILE A 699 -16.52 -32.41 -0.28
CA ILE A 699 -16.15 -31.07 0.19
C ILE A 699 -15.71 -30.27 -1.04
N LEU A 700 -16.48 -29.24 -1.38
CA LEU A 700 -16.11 -28.28 -2.42
C LEU A 700 -15.41 -27.10 -1.76
N THR A 701 -14.22 -26.77 -2.24
CA THR A 701 -13.44 -25.62 -1.78
C THR A 701 -13.33 -24.62 -2.93
N ASP A 702 -13.99 -23.47 -2.80
CA ASP A 702 -13.82 -22.37 -3.73
C ASP A 702 -12.48 -21.67 -3.48
N LEU A 703 -11.77 -21.35 -4.56
CA LEU A 703 -10.44 -20.74 -4.56
C LEU A 703 -10.42 -19.39 -5.31
N ARG A 704 -11.60 -18.85 -5.64
CA ARG A 704 -11.77 -17.59 -6.37
C ARG A 704 -11.58 -16.38 -5.43
N GLU A 705 -10.94 -15.34 -5.97
CA GLU A 705 -10.85 -14.02 -5.35
C GLU A 705 -11.79 -12.99 -6.02
N GLU A 706 -12.49 -13.42 -7.07
CA GLU A 706 -13.33 -12.60 -7.94
C GLU A 706 -14.81 -12.89 -7.65
N ALA A 707 -15.63 -11.84 -7.55
CA ALA A 707 -17.07 -11.98 -7.37
C ALA A 707 -17.75 -12.52 -8.64
N VAL A 708 -18.54 -13.57 -8.48
CA VAL A 708 -19.30 -14.24 -9.54
C VAL A 708 -20.77 -14.34 -9.14
N VAL A 709 -21.64 -14.29 -10.15
CA VAL A 709 -23.08 -14.52 -10.02
C VAL A 709 -23.52 -15.54 -11.05
N TYR A 710 -24.53 -16.34 -10.74
CA TYR A 710 -25.22 -17.20 -11.71
C TYR A 710 -26.48 -16.49 -12.20
N ILE A 711 -26.66 -16.44 -13.51
CA ILE A 711 -27.85 -15.91 -14.20
C ILE A 711 -28.31 -17.00 -15.15
N ASN A 712 -29.58 -17.41 -15.09
CA ASN A 712 -30.13 -18.53 -15.87
C ASN A 712 -29.29 -19.83 -15.75
N GLY A 713 -28.63 -20.03 -14.60
CA GLY A 713 -27.73 -21.16 -14.33
C GLY A 713 -26.32 -21.07 -14.92
N ILE A 714 -25.99 -19.98 -15.62
CA ILE A 714 -24.68 -19.70 -16.23
C ILE A 714 -23.90 -18.72 -15.33
N PRO A 715 -22.61 -18.96 -15.04
CA PRO A 715 -21.79 -18.04 -14.25
C PRO A 715 -21.32 -16.82 -15.06
N PHE A 716 -21.40 -15.65 -14.44
CA PHE A 716 -20.90 -14.36 -14.91
C PHE A 716 -19.96 -13.75 -13.86
N VAL A 717 -18.84 -13.19 -14.30
CA VAL A 717 -17.83 -12.52 -13.46
C VAL A 717 -17.86 -11.01 -13.66
N LEU A 718 -17.65 -10.28 -12.57
CA LEU A 718 -17.49 -8.83 -12.58
C LEU A 718 -16.16 -8.45 -13.26
N ARG A 719 -16.20 -7.51 -14.21
CA ARG A 719 -15.03 -6.98 -14.95
C ARG A 719 -15.11 -5.46 -15.06
N GLU A 720 -13.99 -4.82 -15.37
CA GLU A 720 -13.94 -3.41 -15.79
C GLU A 720 -14.14 -3.32 -17.31
N LEU A 721 -14.97 -2.38 -17.78
CA LEU A 721 -15.24 -2.17 -19.21
C LEU A 721 -13.97 -1.95 -20.03
N HIS A 722 -13.04 -1.15 -19.51
CA HIS A 722 -11.76 -0.85 -20.16
C HIS A 722 -10.71 -1.99 -20.08
N LYS A 723 -11.04 -3.11 -19.41
CA LYS A 723 -10.22 -4.33 -19.30
C LYS A 723 -11.10 -5.57 -19.18
N PRO A 724 -11.88 -5.92 -20.22
CA PRO A 724 -12.92 -6.93 -20.09
C PRO A 724 -12.35 -8.36 -19.99
N VAL A 725 -11.05 -8.56 -20.18
CA VAL A 725 -10.34 -9.85 -20.08
C VAL A 725 -9.44 -9.96 -18.85
N ASP A 726 -9.05 -8.85 -18.20
CA ASP A 726 -8.14 -8.89 -17.06
C ASP A 726 -8.82 -9.39 -15.77
N THR A 727 -8.08 -10.21 -15.02
CA THR A 727 -8.45 -10.64 -13.66
C THR A 727 -8.51 -9.43 -12.70
N LEU A 728 -9.62 -9.28 -11.96
CA LEU A 728 -9.75 -8.28 -10.90
C LEU A 728 -8.98 -8.79 -9.67
N LYS A 729 -7.71 -8.39 -9.57
CA LYS A 729 -6.80 -8.85 -8.51
C LYS A 729 -7.10 -8.17 -7.18
N HIS A 730 -7.99 -8.76 -6.39
CA HIS A 730 -8.26 -8.34 -5.01
C HIS A 730 -7.21 -8.87 -4.03
N VAL A 731 -5.98 -8.32 -4.10
CA VAL A 731 -4.85 -8.74 -3.28
C VAL A 731 -5.16 -8.62 -1.79
N GLY A 732 -5.25 -9.78 -1.11
CA GLY A 732 -5.52 -9.85 0.34
C GLY A 732 -7.00 -9.93 0.75
N ILE A 733 -7.93 -10.08 -0.20
CA ILE A 733 -9.36 -10.27 0.11
C ILE A 733 -9.61 -11.56 0.92
N THR A 734 -10.64 -11.55 1.76
CA THR A 734 -11.09 -12.70 2.56
C THR A 734 -12.36 -13.32 1.95
N GLY A 735 -12.56 -14.63 2.13
CA GLY A 735 -13.76 -15.34 1.63
C GLY A 735 -15.08 -14.64 1.95
N PRO A 736 -15.37 -14.29 3.23
CA PRO A 736 -16.58 -13.56 3.59
C PRO A 736 -16.74 -12.18 2.92
N MET A 737 -15.65 -11.55 2.49
CA MET A 737 -15.72 -10.29 1.73
C MET A 737 -16.08 -10.55 0.25
N VAL A 738 -15.61 -11.65 -0.34
CA VAL A 738 -16.06 -12.10 -1.68
C VAL A 738 -17.55 -12.46 -1.63
N GLU A 739 -17.98 -13.25 -0.64
CA GLU A 739 -19.40 -13.62 -0.45
C GLU A 739 -20.29 -12.37 -0.27
N HIS A 740 -19.86 -11.39 0.52
CA HIS A 740 -20.57 -10.11 0.67
C HIS A 740 -20.61 -9.28 -0.63
N MET A 741 -19.54 -9.32 -1.44
CA MET A 741 -19.54 -8.72 -2.77
C MET A 741 -20.47 -9.45 -3.74
N GLU A 742 -20.56 -10.78 -3.70
CA GLU A 742 -21.45 -11.59 -4.53
C GLU A 742 -22.93 -11.36 -4.16
N ALA A 743 -23.26 -11.27 -2.87
CA ALA A 743 -24.60 -10.92 -2.40
C ALA A 743 -25.05 -9.53 -2.88
N ARG A 744 -24.19 -8.52 -2.73
CA ARG A 744 -24.49 -7.16 -3.20
C ARG A 744 -24.48 -7.01 -4.72
N LEU A 745 -23.67 -7.82 -5.42
CA LEU A 745 -23.73 -7.91 -6.88
C LEU A 745 -25.09 -8.44 -7.34
N LYS A 746 -25.63 -9.47 -6.67
CA LYS A 746 -27.01 -9.95 -6.91
C LYS A 746 -28.05 -8.87 -6.63
N GLU A 747 -27.94 -8.11 -5.53
CA GLU A 747 -28.85 -6.99 -5.23
C GLU A 747 -28.81 -5.90 -6.32
N ASP A 748 -27.62 -5.51 -6.78
CA ASP A 748 -27.46 -4.52 -7.85
C ASP A 748 -28.08 -5.01 -9.17
N ILE A 749 -27.89 -6.29 -9.52
CA ILE A 749 -28.48 -6.93 -10.71
C ILE A 749 -30.00 -6.90 -10.64
N VAL A 750 -30.58 -7.35 -9.51
CA VAL A 750 -32.04 -7.38 -9.32
C VAL A 750 -32.62 -5.95 -9.36
N SER A 751 -31.86 -4.95 -8.89
CA SER A 751 -32.25 -3.54 -9.00
C SER A 751 -32.23 -3.04 -10.46
N GLU A 752 -31.14 -3.29 -11.21
CA GLU A 752 -31.01 -2.93 -12.63
C GLU A 752 -32.14 -3.57 -13.47
N VAL A 753 -32.36 -4.87 -13.27
CA VAL A 753 -33.42 -5.66 -13.94
C VAL A 753 -34.83 -5.14 -13.65
N ARG A 754 -35.11 -4.69 -12.42
CA ARG A 754 -36.40 -4.08 -12.06
C ARG A 754 -36.59 -2.72 -12.72
N GLN A 755 -35.53 -1.92 -12.84
CA GLN A 755 -35.58 -0.59 -13.46
C GLN A 755 -35.69 -0.66 -14.99
N SER A 756 -35.11 -1.68 -15.63
CA SER A 756 -35.06 -1.85 -17.08
C SER A 756 -36.23 -2.65 -17.68
N GLY A 757 -37.20 -3.06 -16.87
CA GLY A 757 -38.33 -3.88 -17.30
C GLY A 757 -37.94 -5.31 -17.68
N GLY A 758 -37.00 -5.93 -16.94
CA GLY A 758 -36.62 -7.33 -17.11
C GLY A 758 -35.41 -7.58 -18.03
N ARG A 759 -34.75 -6.55 -18.57
CA ARG A 759 -33.64 -6.69 -19.54
C ARG A 759 -32.32 -6.16 -19.01
N MET A 760 -31.23 -6.90 -19.20
CA MET A 760 -29.91 -6.48 -18.71
C MET A 760 -28.82 -6.65 -19.77
N LEU A 761 -27.85 -5.74 -19.76
CA LEU A 761 -26.68 -5.80 -20.62
C LEU A 761 -25.59 -6.70 -20.00
N LEU A 762 -25.47 -7.91 -20.56
CA LEU A 762 -24.45 -8.91 -20.27
C LEU A 762 -23.37 -8.91 -21.35
N HIS A 763 -22.23 -9.55 -21.10
CA HIS A 763 -21.11 -9.60 -22.03
C HIS A 763 -20.58 -11.02 -22.22
N ARG A 764 -20.07 -11.35 -23.41
CA ARG A 764 -19.44 -12.65 -23.71
C ARG A 764 -18.20 -12.46 -24.60
N GLU A 765 -17.31 -13.44 -24.59
CA GLU A 765 -16.26 -13.53 -25.61
C GLU A 765 -16.81 -14.17 -26.88
N GLU A 766 -16.54 -13.56 -28.03
CA GLU A 766 -16.73 -14.19 -29.34
C GLU A 766 -15.38 -14.29 -30.05
N TYR A 767 -15.09 -15.47 -30.58
CA TYR A 767 -13.88 -15.74 -31.35
C TYR A 767 -14.21 -15.59 -32.83
N ASN A 768 -13.51 -14.69 -33.52
CA ASN A 768 -13.65 -14.50 -34.95
C ASN A 768 -12.64 -15.41 -35.69
N PRO A 769 -13.10 -16.47 -36.39
CA PRO A 769 -12.22 -17.41 -37.07
C PRO A 769 -11.48 -16.81 -38.28
N ALA A 770 -11.96 -15.71 -38.86
CA ALA A 770 -11.30 -15.04 -39.98
C ALA A 770 -10.12 -14.15 -39.52
N THR A 771 -10.15 -13.63 -38.29
CA THR A 771 -9.07 -12.79 -37.75
C THR A 771 -8.20 -13.50 -36.70
N ASN A 772 -8.61 -14.69 -36.24
CA ASN A 772 -7.98 -15.44 -35.13
C ASN A 772 -7.88 -14.59 -33.83
N GLN A 773 -8.88 -13.73 -33.59
CA GLN A 773 -8.96 -12.86 -32.42
C GLN A 773 -10.27 -13.07 -31.68
N SER A 774 -10.22 -13.00 -30.35
CA SER A 774 -11.40 -12.95 -29.49
C SER A 774 -11.70 -11.51 -29.08
N SER A 775 -12.93 -11.06 -29.28
CA SER A 775 -13.45 -9.78 -28.76
C SER A 775 -14.44 -10.04 -27.63
N VAL A 776 -14.67 -9.04 -26.78
CA VAL A 776 -15.76 -9.07 -25.79
C VAL A 776 -16.88 -8.19 -26.31
N ILE A 777 -18.05 -8.77 -26.53
CA ILE A 777 -19.25 -8.06 -26.99
C ILE A 777 -20.29 -7.97 -25.88
N GLY A 778 -21.08 -6.90 -25.90
CA GLY A 778 -22.28 -6.76 -25.08
C GLY A 778 -23.51 -7.35 -25.79
N TYR A 779 -24.45 -7.91 -25.02
CA TYR A 779 -25.74 -8.37 -25.50
C TYR A 779 -26.82 -8.20 -24.43
N TRP A 780 -28.06 -7.97 -24.87
CA TRP A 780 -29.21 -7.83 -23.98
C TRP A 780 -29.85 -9.19 -23.72
N GLU A 781 -30.08 -9.50 -22.44
CA GLU A 781 -30.70 -10.74 -21.99
C GLU A 781 -31.94 -10.43 -21.14
N ASN A 782 -32.98 -11.25 -21.23
CA ASN A 782 -34.11 -11.20 -20.30
C ASN A 782 -33.74 -11.96 -19.02
N ILE A 783 -33.88 -11.31 -17.86
CA ILE A 783 -33.52 -11.86 -16.55
C ILE A 783 -34.69 -11.67 -15.59
N PHE A 784 -35.07 -12.72 -14.86
CA PHE A 784 -35.97 -12.62 -13.73
C PHE A 784 -35.17 -12.66 -12.41
N ALA A 785 -35.68 -12.04 -11.36
CA ALA A 785 -34.97 -11.93 -10.08
C ALA A 785 -34.65 -13.30 -9.45
N ASP A 786 -35.49 -14.31 -9.70
CA ASP A 786 -35.35 -15.68 -9.17
C ASP A 786 -34.25 -16.49 -9.88
N ASP A 787 -33.83 -16.06 -11.08
CA ASP A 787 -32.77 -16.70 -11.86
C ASP A 787 -31.36 -16.22 -11.48
N VAL A 788 -31.27 -15.15 -10.66
CA VAL A 788 -30.02 -14.57 -10.17
C VAL A 788 -29.62 -15.21 -8.85
N LYS A 789 -28.52 -15.97 -8.83
CA LYS A 789 -28.06 -16.74 -7.67
C LYS A 789 -26.59 -16.53 -7.38
N THR A 790 -26.26 -16.36 -6.11
CA THR A 790 -24.86 -16.36 -5.64
C THR A 790 -24.31 -17.79 -5.64
N PRO A 791 -22.98 -17.96 -5.74
CA PRO A 791 -22.32 -19.25 -5.56
C PRO A 791 -22.66 -19.95 -4.23
N ALA A 792 -22.85 -19.20 -3.14
CA ALA A 792 -23.33 -19.74 -1.87
C ALA A 792 -24.75 -20.34 -1.99
N GLU A 793 -25.70 -19.64 -2.64
CA GLU A 793 -27.05 -20.16 -2.88
C GLU A 793 -27.06 -21.39 -3.82
N VAL A 794 -26.09 -21.51 -4.73
CA VAL A 794 -25.95 -22.66 -5.64
C VAL A 794 -25.30 -23.87 -4.97
N LEU A 795 -24.25 -23.65 -4.16
CA LEU A 795 -23.34 -24.70 -3.70
C LEU A 795 -23.53 -25.09 -2.22
N CYS A 796 -24.07 -24.19 -1.40
CA CYS A 796 -24.30 -24.43 0.04
C CYS A 796 -25.77 -24.66 0.39
N CYS A 797 -26.65 -24.81 -0.61
CA CYS A 797 -28.10 -24.89 -0.42
C CYS A 797 -28.51 -26.04 0.53
N PRO A 798 -29.11 -25.75 1.70
CA PRO A 798 -29.50 -26.79 2.64
C PRO A 798 -30.81 -27.44 2.20
N LYS A 799 -30.74 -28.70 1.77
CA LYS A 799 -31.88 -29.62 1.57
C LYS A 799 -33.15 -29.00 0.92
N ARG A 800 -33.26 -29.11 -0.40
CA ARG A 800 -34.52 -29.47 -1.06
C ARG A 800 -34.28 -30.74 -1.87
#